data_AF-A0A954R4Y8-F1
#
_entry.id   AF-A0A954R4Y8-F1
#
_cell.length_a   1.000
_cell.length_b   1.000
_cell.length_c   1.000
_cell.angle_alpha   90.00
_cell.angle_beta   90.00
_cell.angle_gamma   90.00
#
_symmetry.space_group_name_H-M   'P 1'
#
loop_
_entity.id
_entity.type
_entity.pdbx_description
1 polymer ?
#
loop_
_entity_poly.entity_id
_entity_poly.type
_entity_poly.pdbx_seq_one_letter_code
_entity_poly.pdbx_strand_id
1 'polypeptide(L)'
;GLDVDANLDVQLTWEIEIGIGVSKNDGFFLVIDPAKDEASVNVSAGFAPGSSFLATLGFLQMHMTDPSGQTQLAAEVTMNVNDALADTSGRIGFADLLDAVGNPDTFADLNLTGDVLVDLQARLSDAYSEGGLPSLIADLNFGWTLNTSGSELITANEASFSNVQMDVGTVFSGFLTDLFESVNDVLGSIRPILDLLNTAVPILSDFEITRDLLGDENGDGRLTILEMAKERGLLSDEVKDFLDTVKFIDDITQTVLSASAAAGDSSFFIPLGDLLLPLEALTKTDGLKDYELPDSSGFDLLGEINALAAGGFRNFASEFVQDSETVAESTTFSIPILEDPSTALGLLLGRDVPLFQLDLAPLILEFDLVEIIIPILGPLGVTIGGRVEAEANLGFGYDTFGIRQFIANDFSDPIDLLNGLFVYDRTLDGQPSVAPNSIDVPEATASLTVTAGAGVNLSAFKLQIEGAFTGILALDLQDANEDLRFRADEFLQPCFIEATGTLAADLAVVLELDLGIFDISFREVLASVTLLTLDGTCEPDAPILAELSPDGTLVLNVGRDLLDSSVPASNEDFRVSLEDPNGDTVLRVSNGVAYQDFDPALVNLIFANAGGGDDRISVDSAVTTPITFAGGEGDDVLSAGSGPATLFGGPGNDELRGSPFADTLFGGEGNDFIAGGAG
;
A
#
# COMPACT_ATOMS: atom_id res chain seq x y z
N GLY A 1 18.55 -11.51 -1.22
CA GLY A 1 19.79 -12.24 -1.58
C GLY A 1 20.93 -11.66 -0.77
N LEU A 2 21.95 -12.45 -0.42
CA LEU A 2 23.10 -11.99 0.35
C LEU A 2 24.38 -12.29 -0.45
N ASP A 3 25.11 -11.26 -0.84
CA ASP A 3 26.46 -11.36 -1.40
C ASP A 3 27.47 -10.98 -0.32
N VAL A 4 28.49 -11.81 -0.15
CA VAL A 4 29.37 -11.78 1.02
C VAL A 4 30.82 -11.72 0.56
N ASP A 5 31.50 -10.62 0.89
CA ASP A 5 32.95 -10.50 0.79
C ASP A 5 33.52 -10.29 2.21
N ALA A 6 33.74 -11.40 2.92
CA ALA A 6 34.17 -11.39 4.31
C ALA A 6 35.25 -12.44 4.60
N ASN A 7 36.13 -12.13 5.55
CA ASN A 7 37.08 -13.10 6.08
C ASN A 7 36.43 -13.92 7.19
N LEU A 8 36.39 -15.23 7.02
CA LEU A 8 35.82 -16.18 7.98
C LEU A 8 36.91 -16.77 8.87
N ASP A 9 36.79 -16.56 10.19
CA ASP A 9 37.61 -17.21 11.20
C ASP A 9 36.91 -18.45 11.74
N VAL A 10 37.53 -19.62 11.59
CA VAL A 10 36.97 -20.91 12.04
C VAL A 10 37.84 -21.51 13.14
N GLN A 11 37.23 -21.82 14.28
CA GLN A 11 37.86 -22.48 15.41
C GLN A 11 37.22 -23.86 15.66
N LEU A 12 38.07 -24.88 15.78
CA LEU A 12 37.67 -26.24 16.13
C LEU A 12 38.39 -26.64 17.42
N THR A 13 37.63 -26.97 18.46
CA THR A 13 38.14 -27.49 19.73
C THR A 13 37.51 -28.85 20.00
N TRP A 14 38.27 -29.81 20.50
CA TRP A 14 37.75 -31.13 20.85
C TRP A 14 38.38 -31.61 22.17
N GLU A 15 37.58 -32.31 22.96
CA GLU A 15 37.99 -32.91 24.23
C GLU A 15 37.50 -34.35 24.29
N ILE A 16 38.33 -35.25 24.83
CA ILE A 16 37.97 -36.66 25.08
C ILE A 16 38.49 -37.02 26.48
N GLU A 17 37.58 -37.33 27.38
CA GLU A 17 37.86 -37.74 28.76
C GLU A 17 37.46 -39.20 28.95
N ILE A 18 38.36 -40.14 28.58
CA ILE A 18 38.13 -41.58 28.77
C ILE A 18 39.21 -42.15 29.68
N GLY A 19 38.80 -42.67 30.84
CA GLY A 19 39.69 -43.42 31.72
C GLY A 19 39.75 -44.89 31.31
N ILE A 20 40.93 -45.51 31.42
CA ILE A 20 41.11 -46.95 31.15
C ILE A 20 41.68 -47.62 32.40
N GLY A 21 41.05 -48.70 32.83
CA GLY A 21 41.45 -49.46 34.01
C GLY A 21 41.52 -50.97 33.74
N VAL A 22 42.30 -51.66 34.59
CA VAL A 22 42.32 -53.13 34.64
C VAL A 22 42.13 -53.58 36.08
N SER A 23 41.11 -54.41 36.32
CA SER A 23 40.77 -54.95 37.64
C SER A 23 40.73 -56.47 37.59
N LYS A 24 40.97 -57.10 38.75
CA LYS A 24 40.90 -58.56 38.88
C LYS A 24 39.47 -59.10 38.75
N ASN A 25 38.46 -58.25 39.03
CA ASN A 25 37.06 -58.64 39.01
C ASN A 25 36.41 -58.36 37.64
N ASP A 26 36.79 -57.25 37.00
CA ASP A 26 36.09 -56.71 35.82
C ASP A 26 36.92 -56.87 34.54
N GLY A 27 38.17 -57.30 34.65
CA GLY A 27 39.09 -57.36 33.51
C GLY A 27 39.47 -55.96 33.04
N PHE A 28 39.44 -55.74 31.72
CA PHE A 28 39.59 -54.41 31.12
C PHE A 28 38.26 -53.65 31.22
N PHE A 29 38.29 -52.41 31.69
CA PHE A 29 37.11 -51.56 31.80
C PHE A 29 37.44 -50.10 31.46
N LEU A 30 36.44 -49.38 30.97
CA LEU A 30 36.49 -47.93 30.83
C LEU A 30 35.97 -47.29 32.12
N VAL A 31 36.56 -46.19 32.53
CA VAL A 31 36.06 -45.34 33.61
C VAL A 31 35.38 -44.16 32.95
N ILE A 32 34.11 -44.00 33.26
CA ILE A 32 33.25 -42.91 32.80
C ILE A 32 32.83 -42.07 34.02
N ASP A 33 32.52 -40.80 33.80
CA ASP A 33 31.96 -39.94 34.84
C ASP A 33 30.54 -39.56 34.39
N PRO A 34 29.49 -40.18 34.95
CA PRO A 34 28.12 -39.94 34.51
C PRO A 34 27.65 -38.49 34.76
N ALA A 35 28.44 -37.66 35.44
CA ALA A 35 28.19 -36.23 35.62
C ALA A 35 28.90 -35.33 34.59
N LYS A 36 29.62 -35.90 33.61
CA LYS A 36 30.35 -35.19 32.55
C LYS A 36 30.16 -35.87 31.20
N ASP A 37 30.49 -35.16 30.12
CA ASP A 37 30.52 -35.72 28.78
C ASP A 37 31.89 -36.36 28.49
N GLU A 38 31.92 -37.60 27.98
CA GLU A 38 33.16 -38.33 27.64
C GLU A 38 33.86 -37.78 26.39
N ALA A 39 33.12 -37.15 25.48
CA ALA A 39 33.69 -36.43 24.37
C ALA A 39 32.86 -35.20 24.02
N SER A 40 33.55 -34.11 23.65
CA SER A 40 32.93 -32.92 23.09
C SER A 40 33.70 -32.43 21.87
N VAL A 41 32.96 -31.92 20.89
CA VAL A 41 33.50 -31.23 19.70
C VAL A 41 32.79 -29.90 19.58
N ASN A 42 33.56 -28.83 19.72
CA ASN A 42 33.12 -27.45 19.61
C ASN A 42 33.64 -26.86 18.30
N VAL A 43 32.71 -26.38 17.46
CA VAL A 43 33.00 -25.66 16.23
C VAL A 43 32.45 -24.25 16.38
N SER A 44 33.27 -23.24 16.14
CA SER A 44 32.78 -21.88 15.95
C SER A 44 33.34 -21.28 14.67
N ALA A 45 32.54 -20.47 14.00
CA ALA A 45 32.90 -19.73 12.81
C ALA A 45 32.35 -18.32 12.94
N GLY A 46 33.19 -17.30 12.84
CA GLY A 46 32.78 -15.90 12.95
C GLY A 46 33.44 -15.04 11.88
N PHE A 47 32.92 -13.83 11.69
CA PHE A 47 33.53 -12.87 10.77
C PHE A 47 34.58 -12.02 11.49
N ALA A 48 35.65 -11.67 10.77
CA ALA A 48 36.63 -10.73 11.30
C ALA A 48 35.99 -9.34 11.52
N PRO A 49 36.35 -8.60 12.58
CA PRO A 49 35.85 -7.23 12.79
C PRO A 49 36.10 -6.34 11.56
N GLY A 50 35.08 -5.61 11.13
CA GLY A 50 35.09 -4.75 9.94
C GLY A 50 34.80 -5.48 8.62
N SER A 51 34.32 -6.73 8.67
CA SER A 51 33.80 -7.41 7.47
C SER A 51 32.58 -6.68 6.91
N SER A 52 32.44 -6.67 5.58
CA SER A 52 31.37 -5.97 4.85
C SER A 52 30.50 -6.95 4.04
N PHE A 53 29.20 -6.68 3.98
CA PHE A 53 28.21 -7.54 3.34
C PHE A 53 27.28 -6.68 2.48
N LEU A 54 26.83 -7.23 1.35
CA LEU A 54 25.75 -6.64 0.56
C LEU A 54 24.54 -7.57 0.66
N ALA A 55 23.50 -7.10 1.34
CA ALA A 55 22.25 -7.83 1.50
C ALA A 55 21.14 -7.14 0.71
N THR A 56 20.13 -7.90 0.33
CA THR A 56 18.85 -7.34 -0.13
C THR A 56 17.77 -7.73 0.86
N LEU A 57 17.10 -6.72 1.43
CA LEU A 57 15.95 -6.85 2.33
C LEU A 57 14.74 -6.25 1.63
N GLY A 58 13.78 -7.09 1.22
CA GLY A 58 12.72 -6.65 0.30
C GLY A 58 13.31 -6.22 -1.04
N PHE A 59 13.08 -4.96 -1.42
CA PHE A 59 13.69 -4.32 -2.61
C PHE A 59 14.93 -3.47 -2.26
N LEU A 60 15.25 -3.32 -0.96
CA LEU A 60 16.34 -2.47 -0.50
C LEU A 60 17.66 -3.24 -0.49
N GLN A 61 18.69 -2.67 -1.11
CA GLN A 61 20.06 -3.16 -0.93
C GLN A 61 20.66 -2.46 0.30
N MET A 62 21.19 -3.27 1.19
CA MET A 62 21.80 -2.87 2.44
C MET A 62 23.28 -3.20 2.37
N HIS A 63 24.12 -2.20 2.62
CA HIS A 63 25.52 -2.41 2.94
C HIS A 63 25.63 -2.63 4.46
N MET A 64 26.06 -3.82 4.87
CA MET A 64 26.16 -4.19 6.28
C MET A 64 27.62 -4.32 6.67
N THR A 65 27.94 -4.03 7.93
CA THR A 65 29.28 -4.22 8.50
C THR A 65 29.18 -4.92 9.85
N ASP A 66 30.21 -5.70 10.22
CA ASP A 66 30.35 -6.27 11.57
C ASP A 66 31.36 -5.44 12.38
N PRO A 67 30.94 -4.36 13.06
CA PRO A 67 31.84 -3.49 13.79
C PRO A 67 32.38 -4.13 15.08
N SER A 68 31.62 -5.04 15.69
CA SER A 68 31.91 -5.64 17.00
C SER A 68 32.70 -6.96 16.89
N GLY A 69 32.67 -7.62 15.72
CA GLY A 69 33.19 -8.95 15.48
C GLY A 69 32.39 -10.04 16.19
N GLN A 70 31.14 -9.76 16.55
CA GLN A 70 30.29 -10.66 17.34
C GLN A 70 29.41 -11.56 16.47
N THR A 71 29.37 -11.35 15.15
CA THR A 71 28.64 -12.24 14.25
C THR A 71 29.35 -13.59 14.17
N GLN A 72 28.71 -14.63 14.73
CA GLN A 72 29.28 -15.98 14.82
C GLN A 72 28.20 -17.08 14.79
N LEU A 73 28.60 -18.20 14.21
CA LEU A 73 27.96 -19.50 14.32
C LEU A 73 28.79 -20.35 15.29
N ALA A 74 28.16 -20.91 16.31
CA ALA A 74 28.76 -21.87 17.23
C ALA A 74 27.93 -23.16 17.25
N ALA A 75 28.58 -24.30 17.29
CA ALA A 75 27.95 -25.60 17.44
C ALA A 75 28.80 -26.48 18.35
N GLU A 76 28.13 -27.19 19.25
CA GLU A 76 28.73 -28.13 20.17
C GLU A 76 28.06 -29.50 20.01
N VAL A 77 28.86 -30.53 19.78
CA VAL A 77 28.44 -31.93 19.84
C VAL A 77 29.03 -32.53 21.09
N THR A 78 28.19 -32.99 22.00
CA THR A 78 28.61 -33.76 23.17
C THR A 78 28.14 -35.21 23.05
N MET A 79 28.95 -36.12 23.58
CA MET A 79 28.66 -37.53 23.66
C MET A 79 28.84 -37.97 25.11
N ASN A 80 27.77 -38.48 25.70
CA ASN A 80 27.78 -39.11 27.01
C ASN A 80 27.64 -40.62 26.84
N VAL A 81 28.57 -41.39 27.39
CA VAL A 81 28.54 -42.85 27.29
C VAL A 81 27.81 -43.43 28.50
N ASN A 82 26.71 -44.11 28.22
CA ASN A 82 25.83 -44.67 29.23
C ASN A 82 26.29 -46.06 29.69
N ASP A 83 26.21 -46.29 31.00
CA ASP A 83 26.29 -47.63 31.58
C ASP A 83 24.98 -48.38 31.32
N ALA A 84 24.98 -49.20 30.25
CA ALA A 84 23.81 -49.92 29.76
C ALA A 84 23.21 -50.91 30.79
N LEU A 85 24.01 -51.42 31.74
CA LEU A 85 23.55 -52.34 32.78
C LEU A 85 23.21 -51.62 34.10
N ALA A 86 23.44 -50.30 34.17
CA ALA A 86 23.14 -49.40 35.30
C ALA A 86 23.65 -49.94 36.65
N ASP A 87 24.77 -50.67 36.61
CA ASP A 87 25.45 -51.03 37.84
C ASP A 87 26.14 -49.75 38.36
N THR A 88 26.06 -49.47 39.66
CA THR A 88 26.48 -48.16 40.20
C THR A 88 28.01 -47.99 40.25
N SER A 89 28.75 -48.71 39.40
CA SER A 89 30.21 -48.79 39.42
C SER A 89 30.90 -47.63 38.70
N GLY A 90 30.20 -46.95 37.79
CA GLY A 90 30.80 -45.91 36.92
C GLY A 90 31.86 -46.50 35.98
N ARG A 91 31.70 -47.77 35.60
CA ARG A 91 32.66 -48.51 34.78
C ARG A 91 31.94 -49.27 33.68
N ILE A 92 32.45 -49.15 32.46
CA ILE A 92 31.95 -49.95 31.33
C ILE A 92 32.87 -51.15 31.16
N GLY A 93 32.36 -52.34 31.45
CA GLY A 93 33.02 -53.62 31.28
C GLY A 93 32.68 -54.30 29.95
N PHE A 94 33.22 -55.50 29.76
CA PHE A 94 32.97 -56.30 28.54
C PHE A 94 31.50 -56.72 28.38
N ALA A 95 30.75 -56.83 29.47
CA ALA A 95 29.33 -57.18 29.43
C ALA A 95 28.48 -56.02 28.89
N ASP A 96 28.78 -54.79 29.32
CA ASP A 96 28.15 -53.55 28.85
C ASP A 96 28.42 -53.31 27.37
N LEU A 97 29.68 -53.54 26.94
CA LEU A 97 30.08 -53.49 25.52
C LEU A 97 29.36 -54.55 24.66
N LEU A 98 29.03 -55.71 25.21
CA LEU A 98 28.32 -56.76 24.49
C LEU A 98 26.82 -56.47 24.39
N ASP A 99 26.24 -55.82 25.40
CA ASP A 99 24.86 -55.33 25.39
C ASP A 99 24.68 -54.17 24.39
N ALA A 100 25.65 -53.24 24.34
CA ALA A 100 25.70 -52.16 23.37
C ALA A 100 25.68 -52.63 21.90
N VAL A 101 26.26 -53.80 21.59
CA VAL A 101 26.21 -54.40 20.25
C VAL A 101 24.80 -54.90 19.90
N GLY A 102 24.00 -55.27 20.90
CA GLY A 102 22.60 -55.68 20.75
C GLY A 102 21.61 -54.52 20.82
N ASN A 103 21.95 -53.43 21.51
CA ASN A 103 21.13 -52.23 21.68
C ASN A 103 22.00 -50.96 21.62
N PRO A 104 22.38 -50.52 20.41
CA PRO A 104 23.32 -49.40 20.24
C PRO A 104 22.76 -48.05 20.70
N ASP A 105 21.43 -47.88 20.66
CA ASP A 105 20.76 -46.62 20.99
C ASP A 105 20.76 -46.31 22.50
N THR A 106 21.11 -47.27 23.36
CA THR A 106 21.20 -47.08 24.82
C THR A 106 22.62 -46.93 25.35
N PHE A 107 23.62 -47.06 24.48
CA PHE A 107 25.03 -47.06 24.89
C PHE A 107 25.64 -45.67 24.97
N ALA A 108 25.18 -44.73 24.16
CA ALA A 108 25.65 -43.36 24.21
C ALA A 108 24.56 -42.39 23.78
N ASP A 109 24.43 -41.31 24.53
CA ASP A 109 23.58 -40.17 24.17
C ASP A 109 24.42 -39.16 23.39
N LEU A 110 23.96 -38.82 22.19
CA LEU A 110 24.54 -37.76 21.38
C LEU A 110 23.66 -36.52 21.49
N ASN A 111 24.23 -35.42 21.97
CA ASN A 111 23.56 -34.13 21.99
C ASN A 111 24.26 -33.18 21.03
N LEU A 112 23.48 -32.51 20.19
CA LEU A 112 23.93 -31.40 19.38
C LEU A 112 23.21 -30.14 19.84
N THR A 113 23.99 -29.16 20.25
CA THR A 113 23.57 -27.79 20.49
C THR A 113 24.24 -26.87 19.50
N GLY A 114 23.60 -25.77 19.14
CA GLY A 114 24.25 -24.75 18.32
C GLY A 114 23.52 -23.44 18.44
N ASP A 115 24.27 -22.36 18.33
CA ASP A 115 23.79 -20.99 18.43
C ASP A 115 24.33 -20.19 17.24
N VAL A 116 23.48 -19.35 16.67
CA VAL A 116 23.90 -18.33 15.71
C VAL A 116 23.55 -16.99 16.27
N LEU A 117 24.53 -16.09 16.26
CA LEU A 117 24.37 -14.69 16.58
C LEU A 117 24.78 -13.87 15.36
N VAL A 118 23.89 -13.00 14.91
CA VAL A 118 24.17 -11.97 13.91
C VAL A 118 24.08 -10.63 14.61
N ASP A 119 25.14 -9.84 14.51
CA ASP A 119 25.24 -8.45 14.98
C ASP A 119 25.88 -7.65 13.84
N LEU A 120 25.02 -7.04 13.03
CA LEU A 120 25.45 -6.31 11.84
C LEU A 120 24.84 -4.92 11.84
N GLN A 121 25.70 -3.91 11.64
CA GLN A 121 25.22 -2.57 11.35
C GLN A 121 24.89 -2.48 9.86
N ALA A 122 23.61 -2.32 9.54
CA ALA A 122 23.09 -2.19 8.19
C ALA A 122 22.91 -0.71 7.83
N ARG A 123 23.29 -0.33 6.62
CA ARG A 123 23.02 0.98 6.01
C ARG A 123 22.42 0.78 4.62
N LEU A 124 21.44 1.60 4.23
CA LEU A 124 20.97 1.62 2.83
C LEU A 124 22.14 1.91 1.87
N SER A 125 22.25 1.13 0.80
CA SER A 125 23.40 1.24 -0.12
C SER A 125 23.40 2.56 -0.89
N ASP A 126 24.59 3.05 -1.25
CA ASP A 126 24.76 4.28 -2.02
C ASP A 126 24.08 4.25 -3.40
N ALA A 127 23.81 3.06 -3.95
CA ALA A 127 23.06 2.89 -5.19
C ALA A 127 21.65 3.51 -5.14
N TYR A 128 21.08 3.68 -3.94
CA TYR A 128 19.79 4.36 -3.72
C TYR A 128 19.93 5.77 -3.16
N SER A 129 21.10 6.14 -2.61
CA SER A 129 21.34 7.50 -2.13
C SER A 129 21.54 8.51 -3.26
N GLU A 130 21.98 8.07 -4.44
CA GLU A 130 21.93 8.88 -5.67
C GLU A 130 20.51 8.93 -6.29
N GLY A 131 19.56 8.14 -5.80
CA GLY A 131 18.22 7.94 -6.36
C GLY A 131 17.06 8.39 -5.45
N GLY A 132 17.33 9.17 -4.40
CA GLY A 132 16.29 9.88 -3.65
C GLY A 132 15.66 9.17 -2.46
N LEU A 133 16.14 8.00 -1.99
CA LEU A 133 15.66 7.43 -0.71
C LEU A 133 16.54 7.86 0.48
N PRO A 134 15.95 8.15 1.65
CA PRO A 134 16.72 8.57 2.81
C PRO A 134 17.58 7.44 3.38
N SER A 135 18.80 7.76 3.78
CA SER A 135 19.72 6.77 4.35
C SER A 135 19.27 6.36 5.76
N LEU A 136 19.00 5.08 5.95
CA LEU A 136 18.70 4.45 7.25
C LEU A 136 19.91 3.65 7.73
N ILE A 137 20.19 3.71 9.03
CA ILE A 137 21.10 2.80 9.72
C ILE A 137 20.38 2.04 10.82
N ALA A 138 20.72 0.77 11.02
CA ALA A 138 20.16 -0.06 12.09
C ALA A 138 21.12 -1.18 12.48
N ASP A 139 21.04 -1.62 13.73
CA ASP A 139 21.74 -2.81 14.20
C ASP A 139 20.82 -4.03 14.04
N LEU A 140 21.12 -4.89 13.05
CA LEU A 140 20.40 -6.14 12.82
C LEU A 140 20.88 -7.20 13.80
N ASN A 141 19.98 -7.65 14.65
CA ASN A 141 20.19 -8.73 15.59
C ASN A 141 19.36 -9.95 15.18
N PHE A 142 20.00 -11.11 15.06
CA PHE A 142 19.29 -12.37 14.80
C PHE A 142 19.93 -13.52 15.58
N GLY A 143 19.11 -14.21 16.37
CA GLY A 143 19.52 -15.29 17.25
C GLY A 143 18.67 -16.55 17.08
N TRP A 144 19.29 -17.71 16.91
CA TRP A 144 18.60 -19.01 16.97
C TRP A 144 19.47 -20.09 17.61
N THR A 145 18.81 -21.02 18.29
CA THR A 145 19.40 -22.18 18.95
C THR A 145 18.88 -23.47 18.32
N LEU A 146 19.78 -24.43 18.09
CA LEU A 146 19.50 -25.79 17.66
C LEU A 146 19.63 -26.71 18.88
N ASN A 147 18.66 -27.61 19.11
CA ASN A 147 18.75 -28.60 20.17
C ASN A 147 18.10 -29.93 19.77
N THR A 148 18.86 -31.03 19.80
CA THR A 148 18.37 -32.37 19.43
C THR A 148 17.66 -33.14 20.55
N SER A 149 17.63 -32.61 21.78
CA SER A 149 17.06 -33.28 22.96
C SER A 149 15.63 -32.84 23.31
N GLY A 150 15.06 -31.87 22.57
CA GLY A 150 13.72 -31.31 22.77
C GLY A 150 12.67 -31.78 21.74
N SER A 151 11.41 -31.37 21.92
CA SER A 151 10.31 -31.62 20.96
C SER A 151 10.39 -30.73 19.71
N GLU A 152 11.12 -29.62 19.78
CA GLU A 152 11.41 -28.72 18.67
C GLU A 152 12.91 -28.74 18.40
N LEU A 153 13.29 -28.99 17.14
CA LEU A 153 14.67 -29.16 16.72
C LEU A 153 15.42 -27.82 16.64
N ILE A 154 14.71 -26.74 16.28
CA ILE A 154 15.23 -25.38 16.09
C ILE A 154 14.31 -24.41 16.85
N THR A 155 14.90 -23.54 17.67
CA THR A 155 14.21 -22.45 18.38
C THR A 155 14.86 -21.13 17.99
N ALA A 156 14.13 -20.23 17.33
CA ALA A 156 14.61 -18.86 17.12
C ALA A 156 14.36 -18.03 18.40
N ASN A 157 15.37 -17.27 18.82
CA ASN A 157 15.41 -16.60 20.11
C ASN A 157 15.02 -15.12 19.99
N GLU A 158 15.50 -14.43 18.94
CA GLU A 158 15.20 -13.02 18.70
C GLU A 158 15.54 -12.63 17.25
N ALA A 159 14.74 -11.73 16.69
CA ALA A 159 15.07 -10.99 15.47
C ALA A 159 14.68 -9.54 15.70
N SER A 160 15.61 -8.59 15.55
CA SER A 160 15.30 -7.19 15.74
C SER A 160 16.18 -6.28 14.90
N PHE A 161 15.65 -5.10 14.58
CA PHE A 161 16.43 -3.94 14.19
C PHE A 161 16.48 -3.02 15.40
N SER A 162 17.65 -2.89 16.01
CA SER A 162 17.86 -2.05 17.18
C SER A 162 18.56 -0.77 16.77
N ASN A 163 18.38 0.31 17.54
CA ASN A 163 19.03 1.60 17.31
C ASN A 163 18.84 2.08 15.86
N VAL A 164 17.61 2.00 15.35
CA VAL A 164 17.29 2.47 14.00
C VAL A 164 17.42 3.99 13.99
N GLN A 165 18.18 4.53 13.05
CA GLN A 165 18.37 5.97 12.88
C GLN A 165 18.21 6.37 11.41
N MET A 166 17.67 7.56 11.19
CA MET A 166 17.55 8.17 9.87
C MET A 166 18.54 9.30 9.69
N ASP A 167 19.23 9.31 8.55
CA ASP A 167 20.07 10.42 8.13
C ASP A 167 19.23 11.53 7.49
N VAL A 168 18.74 12.45 8.31
CA VAL A 168 17.97 13.61 7.83
C VAL A 168 18.80 14.53 6.93
N GLY A 169 20.13 14.48 7.00
CA GLY A 169 20.97 15.21 6.04
C GLY A 169 20.66 14.79 4.61
N THR A 170 20.65 13.48 4.35
CA THR A 170 20.34 12.91 3.03
C THR A 170 18.89 13.11 2.59
N VAL A 171 17.96 13.23 3.53
CA VAL A 171 16.56 13.56 3.22
C VAL A 171 16.48 14.96 2.60
N PHE A 172 17.12 15.95 3.21
CA PHE A 172 17.10 17.32 2.69
C PHE A 172 18.01 17.50 1.48
N SER A 173 19.23 16.95 1.49
CA SER A 173 20.22 17.16 0.42
C SER A 173 20.04 16.28 -0.81
N GLY A 174 19.32 15.16 -0.70
CA GLY A 174 18.94 14.30 -1.81
C GLY A 174 17.44 14.41 -2.10
N PHE A 175 16.66 13.57 -1.42
CA PHE A 175 15.22 13.36 -1.68
C PHE A 175 14.42 14.65 -1.90
N LEU A 176 14.45 15.56 -0.92
CA LEU A 176 13.66 16.79 -0.97
C LEU A 176 14.24 17.82 -1.92
N THR A 177 15.56 17.87 -2.08
CA THR A 177 16.17 18.77 -3.07
C THR A 177 15.71 18.40 -4.47
N ASP A 178 15.78 17.11 -4.83
CA ASP A 178 15.36 16.64 -6.15
C ASP A 178 13.86 16.92 -6.42
N LEU A 179 13.02 16.76 -5.40
CA LEU A 179 11.59 17.08 -5.47
C LEU A 179 11.35 18.58 -5.70
N PHE A 180 11.99 19.43 -4.90
CA PHE A 180 11.71 20.87 -4.86
C PHE A 180 12.50 21.70 -5.88
N GLU A 181 13.57 21.17 -6.49
CA GLU A 181 14.27 21.85 -7.60
C GLU A 181 13.35 22.02 -8.81
N SER A 182 12.60 20.98 -9.17
CA SER A 182 11.63 21.04 -10.27
C SER A 182 10.52 22.06 -9.99
N VAL A 183 10.04 22.12 -8.74
CA VAL A 183 9.04 23.10 -8.30
C VAL A 183 9.61 24.52 -8.35
N ASN A 184 10.85 24.71 -7.87
CA ASN A 184 11.54 26.00 -7.86
C ASN A 184 11.72 26.58 -9.27
N ASP A 185 11.98 25.74 -10.27
CA ASP A 185 12.11 26.18 -11.67
C ASP A 185 10.79 26.74 -12.23
N VAL A 186 9.66 26.11 -11.89
CA VAL A 186 8.33 26.58 -12.28
C VAL A 186 7.98 27.88 -11.53
N LEU A 187 8.13 27.88 -10.20
CA LEU A 187 7.80 29.02 -9.35
C LEU A 187 8.68 30.24 -9.63
N GLY A 188 9.95 30.04 -9.99
CA GLY A 188 10.88 31.12 -10.31
C GLY A 188 10.40 32.05 -11.44
N SER A 189 9.56 31.54 -12.35
CA SER A 189 8.97 32.34 -13.44
C SER A 189 7.83 33.26 -12.96
N ILE A 190 7.13 32.88 -11.90
CA ILE A 190 5.97 33.62 -11.36
C ILE A 190 6.28 34.36 -10.05
N ARG A 191 7.40 34.05 -9.39
CA ARG A 191 7.85 34.69 -8.14
C ARG A 191 7.89 36.23 -8.20
N PRO A 192 8.33 36.89 -9.31
CA PRO A 192 8.27 38.35 -9.40
C PRO A 192 6.85 38.93 -9.31
N ILE A 193 5.83 38.17 -9.72
CA ILE A 193 4.42 38.56 -9.63
C ILE A 193 3.92 38.33 -8.21
N LEU A 194 4.25 37.19 -7.59
CA LEU A 194 3.90 36.87 -6.21
C LEU A 194 4.50 37.88 -5.23
N ASP A 195 5.78 38.20 -5.38
CA ASP A 195 6.49 39.22 -4.58
C ASP A 195 5.82 40.59 -4.70
N LEU A 196 5.45 40.98 -5.92
CA LEU A 196 4.79 42.27 -6.15
C LEU A 196 3.44 42.34 -5.43
N LEU A 197 2.63 41.29 -5.50
CA LEU A 197 1.31 41.23 -4.88
C LEU A 197 1.41 41.24 -3.34
N ASN A 198 2.42 40.57 -2.77
CA ASN A 198 2.68 40.50 -1.33
C ASN A 198 3.61 41.60 -0.79
N THR A 199 4.07 42.52 -1.63
CA THR A 199 4.90 43.64 -1.19
C THR A 199 4.07 44.63 -0.37
N ALA A 200 4.51 44.87 0.87
CA ALA A 200 3.92 45.90 1.73
C ALA A 200 4.14 47.29 1.11
N VAL A 201 3.06 48.09 1.04
CA VAL A 201 3.12 49.45 0.53
C VAL A 201 3.58 50.39 1.65
N PRO A 202 4.84 50.88 1.66
CA PRO A 202 5.46 51.46 2.85
C PRO A 202 4.70 52.66 3.42
N ILE A 203 4.19 53.55 2.56
CA ILE A 203 3.45 54.75 2.98
C ILE A 203 2.07 54.40 3.56
N LEU A 204 1.42 53.34 3.08
CA LEU A 204 0.08 52.95 3.53
C LEU A 204 0.13 51.98 4.72
N SER A 205 1.24 51.26 4.87
CA SER A 205 1.49 50.37 6.01
C SER A 205 1.84 51.17 7.28
N ASP A 206 2.49 52.33 7.14
CA ASP A 206 2.98 53.14 8.27
C ASP A 206 1.87 53.86 9.07
N PHE A 207 0.63 53.95 8.57
CA PHE A 207 -0.47 54.63 9.27
C PHE A 207 -1.60 53.67 9.68
N GLU A 208 -1.90 53.65 10.97
CA GLU A 208 -3.01 52.87 11.55
C GLU A 208 -4.35 53.19 10.87
N ILE A 209 -4.61 54.45 10.54
CA ILE A 209 -5.83 54.89 9.85
C ILE A 209 -5.96 54.26 8.44
N THR A 210 -4.85 54.07 7.71
CA THR A 210 -4.91 53.48 6.37
C THR A 210 -5.05 51.96 6.44
N ARG A 211 -4.48 51.31 7.46
CA ARG A 211 -4.70 49.88 7.72
C ARG A 211 -6.16 49.58 8.10
N ASP A 212 -6.75 50.41 8.96
CA ASP A 212 -8.17 50.26 9.36
C ASP A 212 -9.15 50.53 8.19
N LEU A 213 -8.76 51.34 7.20
CA LEU A 213 -9.61 51.71 6.05
C LEU A 213 -9.41 50.83 4.80
N LEU A 214 -8.30 50.09 4.75
CA LEU A 214 -7.90 49.28 3.59
C LEU A 214 -7.72 47.79 3.92
N GLY A 215 -8.04 47.38 5.14
CA GLY A 215 -8.12 45.98 5.57
C GLY A 215 -6.76 45.33 5.79
N ASP A 216 -6.11 45.62 6.92
CA ASP A 216 -5.04 44.77 7.47
C ASP A 216 -5.69 43.53 8.13
N GLU A 217 -5.92 42.49 7.32
CA GLU A 217 -6.71 41.33 7.74
C GLU A 217 -5.99 40.42 8.75
N ASN A 218 -4.67 40.28 8.62
CA ASN A 218 -3.88 39.39 9.46
C ASN A 218 -3.32 40.10 10.72
N GLY A 219 -3.41 41.44 10.77
CA GLY A 219 -2.96 42.24 11.91
C GLY A 219 -1.44 42.31 12.06
N ASP A 220 -0.68 41.99 11.01
CA ASP A 220 0.78 41.99 11.02
C ASP A 220 1.37 43.41 10.95
N GLY A 221 0.51 44.40 10.73
CA GLY A 221 0.84 45.82 10.66
C GLY A 221 1.38 46.26 9.30
N ARG A 222 1.27 45.42 8.26
CA ARG A 222 1.64 45.68 6.87
C ARG A 222 0.37 45.73 6.04
N LEU A 223 0.44 46.48 4.93
CA LEU A 223 -0.68 46.57 3.99
C LEU A 223 -0.15 46.28 2.58
N THR A 224 -0.48 45.11 2.07
CA THR A 224 -0.05 44.57 0.78
C THR A 224 -0.99 44.94 -0.36
N ILE A 225 -0.56 44.74 -1.61
CA ILE A 225 -1.42 44.98 -2.79
C ILE A 225 -2.60 43.99 -2.79
N LEU A 226 -2.35 42.76 -2.34
CA LEU A 226 -3.35 41.69 -2.22
C LEU A 226 -4.46 42.06 -1.23
N GLU A 227 -4.11 42.46 -0.01
CA GLU A 227 -5.06 42.87 1.03
C GLU A 227 -5.89 44.09 0.60
N MET A 228 -5.25 45.09 0.00
CA MET A 228 -5.97 46.26 -0.52
C MET A 228 -6.91 45.93 -1.68
N ALA A 229 -6.55 44.96 -2.52
CA ALA A 229 -7.41 44.52 -3.62
C ALA A 229 -8.65 43.78 -3.09
N LYS A 230 -8.48 42.99 -2.02
CA LYS A 230 -9.57 42.30 -1.32
C LYS A 230 -10.55 43.26 -0.65
N GLU A 231 -10.06 44.22 0.15
CA GLU A 231 -10.92 45.21 0.82
C GLU A 231 -11.74 46.05 -0.18
N ARG A 232 -11.29 46.12 -1.44
CA ARG A 232 -11.98 46.81 -2.54
C ARG A 232 -12.85 45.91 -3.40
N GLY A 233 -13.00 44.64 -3.04
CA GLY A 233 -13.79 43.64 -3.76
C GLY A 233 -13.24 43.36 -5.17
N LEU A 234 -11.93 43.53 -5.38
CA LEU A 234 -11.27 43.29 -6.67
C LEU A 234 -10.77 41.84 -6.80
N LEU A 235 -10.69 41.11 -5.69
CA LEU A 235 -10.30 39.71 -5.59
C LEU A 235 -11.32 39.00 -4.70
N SER A 236 -11.71 37.79 -5.08
CA SER A 236 -12.52 36.91 -4.24
C SER A 236 -11.63 36.16 -3.24
N ASP A 237 -12.22 35.61 -2.17
CA ASP A 237 -11.48 34.90 -1.12
C ASP A 237 -10.73 33.68 -1.69
N GLU A 238 -11.29 33.03 -2.71
CA GLU A 238 -10.74 31.82 -3.33
C GLU A 238 -9.47 32.10 -4.15
N VAL A 239 -9.36 33.29 -4.76
CA VAL A 239 -8.13 33.69 -5.48
C VAL A 239 -7.01 33.99 -4.48
N LYS A 240 -7.33 34.48 -3.29
CA LYS A 240 -6.35 34.70 -2.22
C LYS A 240 -5.85 33.35 -1.70
N ASP A 241 -6.73 32.40 -1.41
CA ASP A 241 -6.36 31.07 -0.91
C ASP A 241 -5.43 30.33 -1.88
N PHE A 242 -5.70 30.43 -3.18
CA PHE A 242 -4.80 29.91 -4.21
C PHE A 242 -3.42 30.60 -4.18
N LEU A 243 -3.37 31.92 -4.08
CA LEU A 243 -2.11 32.67 -4.03
C LEU A 243 -1.31 32.37 -2.75
N ASP A 244 -2.00 32.19 -1.62
CA ASP A 244 -1.40 31.81 -0.34
C ASP A 244 -0.85 30.38 -0.40
N THR A 245 -1.54 29.45 -1.08
CA THR A 245 -1.05 28.10 -1.38
C THR A 245 0.22 28.13 -2.23
N VAL A 246 0.24 28.91 -3.31
CA VAL A 246 1.43 29.05 -4.16
C VAL A 246 2.59 29.65 -3.38
N LYS A 247 2.33 30.65 -2.52
CA LYS A 247 3.33 31.25 -1.65
C LYS A 247 3.89 30.25 -0.64
N PHE A 248 3.02 29.45 -0.02
CA PHE A 248 3.42 28.39 0.90
C PHE A 248 4.39 27.40 0.23
N ILE A 249 4.06 26.93 -0.97
CA ILE A 249 4.95 26.04 -1.74
C ILE A 249 6.28 26.72 -2.02
N ASP A 250 6.28 28.02 -2.35
CA ASP A 250 7.50 28.80 -2.59
C ASP A 250 8.40 28.91 -1.34
N ASP A 251 7.80 29.24 -0.19
CA ASP A 251 8.49 29.40 1.08
C ASP A 251 9.10 28.05 1.54
N ILE A 252 8.34 26.95 1.51
CA ILE A 252 8.86 25.60 1.80
C ILE A 252 10.01 25.22 0.85
N THR A 253 9.85 25.50 -0.44
CA THR A 253 10.89 25.24 -1.45
C THR A 253 12.19 25.94 -1.09
N GLN A 254 12.14 27.21 -0.67
CA GLN A 254 13.35 27.94 -0.27
C GLN A 254 13.96 27.41 1.03
N THR A 255 13.14 26.99 1.98
CA THR A 255 13.60 26.41 3.25
C THR A 255 14.31 25.07 3.02
N VAL A 256 13.75 24.20 2.16
CA VAL A 256 14.38 22.92 1.76
C VAL A 256 15.73 23.15 1.09
N LEU A 257 15.81 24.04 0.09
CA LEU A 257 17.07 24.34 -0.61
C LEU A 257 18.13 24.93 0.32
N SER A 258 17.71 25.75 1.30
CA SER A 258 18.60 26.32 2.31
C SER A 258 19.10 25.26 3.30
N ALA A 259 18.23 24.34 3.73
CA ALA A 259 18.59 23.19 4.56
C ALA A 259 19.57 22.26 3.82
N SER A 260 19.28 21.94 2.56
CA SER A 260 20.15 21.15 1.68
C SER A 260 21.56 21.75 1.56
N ALA A 261 21.65 23.06 1.25
CA ALA A 261 22.92 23.76 1.16
C ALA A 261 23.68 23.80 2.49
N ALA A 262 22.95 23.86 3.62
CA ALA A 262 23.55 23.83 4.95
C ALA A 262 23.99 22.43 5.39
N ALA A 263 23.36 21.38 4.86
CA ALA A 263 23.74 19.99 5.10
C ALA A 263 25.01 19.61 4.32
N GLY A 264 25.04 19.93 3.02
CA GLY A 264 26.08 19.46 2.10
C GLY A 264 26.18 17.93 2.13
N ASP A 265 27.41 17.41 2.19
CA ASP A 265 27.69 15.96 2.26
C ASP A 265 27.72 15.41 3.71
N SER A 266 27.19 16.16 4.68
CA SER A 266 27.25 15.76 6.10
C SER A 266 26.05 14.90 6.47
N SER A 267 26.30 13.82 7.22
CA SER A 267 25.26 12.96 7.79
C SER A 267 24.78 13.46 9.15
N PHE A 268 23.46 13.53 9.33
CA PHE A 268 22.81 13.92 10.59
C PHE A 268 21.76 12.87 10.97
N PHE A 269 22.02 12.14 12.05
CA PHE A 269 21.16 11.02 12.44
C PHE A 269 20.16 11.41 13.53
N ILE A 270 18.89 11.07 13.31
CA ILE A 270 17.83 11.10 14.33
C ILE A 270 17.42 9.66 14.69
N PRO A 271 17.15 9.35 15.97
CA PRO A 271 16.70 8.02 16.38
C PRO A 271 15.23 7.80 16.00
N LEU A 272 14.92 6.63 15.46
CA LEU A 272 13.55 6.18 15.14
C LEU A 272 13.02 5.13 16.12
N GLY A 273 13.91 4.50 16.89
CA GLY A 273 13.58 3.46 17.86
C GLY A 273 14.01 2.06 17.43
N ASP A 274 13.38 1.05 18.05
CA ASP A 274 13.69 -0.36 17.83
C ASP A 274 12.49 -1.08 17.21
N LEU A 275 12.75 -2.03 16.31
CA LEU A 275 11.76 -2.92 15.71
C LEU A 275 12.04 -4.37 16.13
N LEU A 276 11.20 -4.90 17.01
CA LEU A 276 11.30 -6.28 17.50
C LEU A 276 10.37 -7.19 16.70
N LEU A 277 10.93 -8.21 16.03
CA LEU A 277 10.16 -9.17 15.24
C LEU A 277 9.95 -10.46 16.06
N PRO A 278 8.77 -10.64 16.69
CA PRO A 278 8.50 -11.82 17.50
C PRO A 278 8.42 -13.08 16.62
N LEU A 279 8.78 -14.22 17.21
CA LEU A 279 8.83 -15.52 16.52
C LEU A 279 7.52 -15.90 15.82
N GLU A 280 6.38 -15.57 16.43
CA GLU A 280 5.05 -15.82 15.88
C GLU A 280 4.82 -15.08 14.55
N ALA A 281 5.46 -13.92 14.34
CA ALA A 281 5.36 -13.16 13.10
C ALA A 281 6.27 -13.73 11.99
N LEU A 282 7.40 -14.33 12.35
CA LEU A 282 8.35 -14.94 11.40
C LEU A 282 7.93 -16.33 10.89
N THR A 283 6.98 -16.98 11.57
CA THR A 283 6.57 -18.38 11.31
C THR A 283 5.20 -18.51 10.64
N LYS A 284 4.47 -17.41 10.44
CA LYS A 284 3.18 -17.40 9.70
C LYS A 284 3.38 -17.60 8.20
N THR A 285 2.46 -18.33 7.58
CA THR A 285 2.42 -18.57 6.13
C THR A 285 2.30 -17.28 5.30
N ASP A 286 1.70 -16.23 5.86
CA ASP A 286 1.53 -14.92 5.21
C ASP A 286 2.72 -13.96 5.46
N GLY A 287 3.72 -14.40 6.25
CA GLY A 287 4.94 -13.66 6.56
C GLY A 287 4.73 -12.41 7.42
N LEU A 288 5.59 -11.40 7.22
CA LEU A 288 5.58 -10.11 7.94
C LEU A 288 4.59 -9.09 7.33
N LYS A 289 3.73 -9.51 6.39
CA LYS A 289 2.80 -8.60 5.70
C LYS A 289 1.82 -7.93 6.68
N ASP A 290 1.27 -8.69 7.62
CA ASP A 290 0.28 -8.19 8.60
C ASP A 290 0.90 -7.85 9.97
N TYR A 291 2.21 -7.70 10.06
CA TYR A 291 2.87 -7.33 11.31
C TYR A 291 2.49 -5.90 11.72
N GLU A 292 1.95 -5.72 12.92
CA GLU A 292 1.62 -4.39 13.43
C GLU A 292 2.92 -3.68 13.84
N LEU A 293 3.18 -2.51 13.24
CA LEU A 293 4.39 -1.74 13.53
C LEU A 293 4.30 -1.08 14.91
N PRO A 294 5.44 -0.78 15.56
CA PRO A 294 5.45 -0.10 16.85
C PRO A 294 4.70 1.25 16.80
N ASP A 295 3.93 1.55 17.85
CA ASP A 295 3.27 2.84 18.03
C ASP A 295 4.29 3.98 18.10
N SER A 296 4.08 4.98 17.24
CA SER A 296 4.94 6.13 17.05
C SER A 296 4.34 7.45 17.58
N SER A 297 3.15 7.42 18.20
CA SER A 297 2.42 8.61 18.66
C SER A 297 3.16 9.51 19.66
N GLY A 298 4.26 9.03 20.25
CA GLY A 298 5.13 9.78 21.15
C GLY A 298 6.36 10.41 20.50
N PHE A 299 6.55 10.28 19.19
CA PHE A 299 7.71 10.82 18.48
C PHE A 299 7.59 12.33 18.27
N ASP A 300 8.65 13.07 18.59
CA ASP A 300 8.74 14.53 18.45
C ASP A 300 9.88 14.88 17.48
N LEU A 301 9.54 14.94 16.18
CA LEU A 301 10.50 15.25 15.12
C LEU A 301 11.23 16.57 15.36
N LEU A 302 10.50 17.61 15.77
CA LEU A 302 11.07 18.94 16.03
C LEU A 302 12.04 18.88 17.22
N GLY A 303 11.71 18.11 18.26
CA GLY A 303 12.59 17.82 19.39
C GLY A 303 13.90 17.15 18.95
N GLU A 304 13.81 16.12 18.12
CA GLU A 304 14.98 15.37 17.61
C GLU A 304 15.87 16.23 16.71
N ILE A 305 15.30 17.00 15.79
CA ILE A 305 16.04 17.95 14.94
C ILE A 305 16.76 18.99 15.82
N ASN A 306 16.08 19.52 16.84
CA ASN A 306 16.66 20.51 17.74
C ASN A 306 17.83 19.97 18.58
N ALA A 307 17.87 18.65 18.83
CA ALA A 307 18.96 17.99 19.52
C ALA A 307 20.23 17.84 18.66
N LEU A 308 20.14 18.01 17.33
CA LEU A 308 21.28 17.86 16.42
C LEU A 308 22.40 18.87 16.70
N ALA A 309 23.64 18.38 16.66
CA ALA A 309 24.86 19.16 16.80
C ALA A 309 25.26 19.90 15.49
N ALA A 310 24.28 20.50 14.79
CA ALA A 310 24.43 21.05 13.45
C ALA A 310 23.78 22.43 13.29
N GLY A 311 24.35 23.47 13.91
CA GLY A 311 23.66 24.76 14.09
C GLY A 311 23.17 25.48 12.84
N GLY A 312 23.77 25.25 11.66
CA GLY A 312 23.31 25.82 10.38
C GLY A 312 22.12 25.04 9.81
N PHE A 313 22.30 23.74 9.60
CA PHE A 313 21.27 22.81 9.10
C PHE A 313 20.04 22.77 10.02
N ARG A 314 20.26 22.64 11.34
CA ARG A 314 19.20 22.56 12.34
C ARG A 314 18.20 23.71 12.23
N ASN A 315 18.66 24.94 12.03
CA ASN A 315 17.75 26.09 11.99
C ASN A 315 16.79 25.97 10.81
N PHE A 316 17.30 25.67 9.60
CA PHE A 316 16.45 25.50 8.42
C PHE A 316 15.59 24.25 8.49
N ALA A 317 16.11 23.13 9.00
CA ALA A 317 15.31 21.91 9.17
C ALA A 317 14.19 22.12 10.21
N SER A 318 14.45 22.85 11.30
CA SER A 318 13.42 23.20 12.28
C SER A 318 12.39 24.20 11.76
N GLU A 319 12.82 25.11 10.87
CA GLU A 319 11.94 26.05 10.17
C GLU A 319 11.04 25.29 9.22
N PHE A 320 11.58 24.35 8.44
CA PHE A 320 10.81 23.49 7.55
C PHE A 320 9.69 22.73 8.29
N VAL A 321 10.00 22.07 9.42
CA VAL A 321 9.00 21.33 10.20
C VAL A 321 7.91 22.25 10.76
N GLN A 322 8.25 23.47 11.15
CA GLN A 322 7.26 24.45 11.62
C GLN A 322 6.42 24.98 10.46
N ASP A 323 7.05 25.30 9.33
CA ASP A 323 6.39 25.84 8.15
C ASP A 323 5.43 24.81 7.56
N SER A 324 5.78 23.52 7.54
CA SER A 324 4.91 22.43 7.10
C SER A 324 3.68 22.24 8.00
N GLU A 325 3.76 22.62 9.28
CA GLU A 325 2.63 22.61 10.21
C GLU A 325 1.75 23.87 10.09
N THR A 326 2.32 25.01 9.72
CA THR A 326 1.61 26.29 9.57
C THR A 326 1.12 26.48 8.14
N VAL A 327 0.02 25.81 7.80
CA VAL A 327 -0.48 25.79 6.42
C VAL A 327 -1.57 26.85 6.18
N ALA A 328 -1.79 27.24 4.91
CA ALA A 328 -3.02 27.94 4.50
C ALA A 328 -4.24 27.14 4.96
N GLU A 329 -5.35 27.79 5.34
CA GLU A 329 -6.44 27.27 6.20
C GLU A 329 -7.01 25.86 5.86
N SER A 330 -6.73 25.31 4.67
CA SER A 330 -7.18 23.99 4.20
C SER A 330 -6.18 23.20 3.33
N THR A 331 -4.91 23.62 3.22
CA THR A 331 -3.84 22.80 2.59
C THR A 331 -3.09 22.04 3.68
N THR A 332 -2.53 20.87 3.42
CA THR A 332 -1.55 20.22 4.31
C THR A 332 -0.38 19.65 3.51
N PHE A 333 0.82 19.68 4.07
CA PHE A 333 1.99 19.05 3.47
C PHE A 333 2.67 18.19 4.54
N SER A 334 2.84 16.91 4.24
CA SER A 334 3.45 15.95 5.16
C SER A 334 4.55 15.17 4.45
N ILE A 335 5.59 14.86 5.19
CA ILE A 335 6.62 13.90 4.83
C ILE A 335 6.52 12.74 5.83
N PRO A 336 5.66 11.74 5.58
CA PRO A 336 5.36 10.71 6.57
C PRO A 336 6.61 9.94 7.02
N ILE A 337 7.59 9.74 6.13
CA ILE A 337 8.85 9.06 6.46
C ILE A 337 9.69 9.83 7.50
N LEU A 338 9.55 11.16 7.58
CA LEU A 338 10.20 11.99 8.60
C LEU A 338 9.36 12.11 9.87
N GLU A 339 8.05 12.23 9.72
CA GLU A 339 7.11 12.56 10.81
C GLU A 339 6.69 11.33 11.62
N ASP A 340 6.69 10.14 11.01
CA ASP A 340 6.26 8.89 11.63
C ASP A 340 7.35 7.80 11.50
N PRO A 341 8.04 7.44 12.60
CA PRO A 341 8.97 6.32 12.63
C PRO A 341 8.39 5.00 12.11
N SER A 342 7.09 4.74 12.30
CA SER A 342 6.45 3.50 11.85
C SER A 342 6.57 3.34 10.33
N THR A 343 6.38 4.43 9.60
CA THR A 343 6.52 4.55 8.14
C THR A 343 7.93 4.15 7.69
N ALA A 344 8.96 4.70 8.33
CA ALA A 344 10.36 4.35 8.06
C ALA A 344 10.73 2.90 8.46
N LEU A 345 10.16 2.38 9.55
CA LEU A 345 10.35 0.98 9.96
C LEU A 345 9.64 0.00 9.02
N GLY A 346 8.47 0.38 8.48
CA GLY A 346 7.76 -0.37 7.45
C GLY A 346 8.59 -0.56 6.18
N LEU A 347 9.42 0.43 5.83
CA LEU A 347 10.34 0.35 4.70
C LEU A 347 11.35 -0.81 4.88
N LEU A 348 11.88 -1.02 6.09
CA LEU A 348 12.77 -2.15 6.40
C LEU A 348 12.06 -3.51 6.23
N LEU A 349 10.74 -3.56 6.36
CA LEU A 349 9.95 -4.77 6.12
C LEU A 349 9.58 -4.95 4.64
N GLY A 350 10.02 -4.04 3.76
CA GLY A 350 9.72 -4.05 2.33
C GLY A 350 8.29 -3.64 2.01
N ARG A 351 7.62 -2.89 2.91
CA ARG A 351 6.28 -2.34 2.67
C ARG A 351 6.32 -1.16 1.72
N ASP A 352 5.16 -0.85 1.15
CA ASP A 352 4.96 0.38 0.40
C ASP A 352 4.67 1.52 1.37
N VAL A 353 5.50 2.55 1.31
CA VAL A 353 5.60 3.58 2.33
C VAL A 353 5.47 4.96 1.66
N PRO A 354 4.54 5.83 2.11
CA PRO A 354 4.42 7.17 1.56
C PRO A 354 5.66 8.00 1.89
N LEU A 355 6.23 8.62 0.87
CA LEU A 355 7.41 9.48 0.97
C LEU A 355 7.01 10.95 1.16
N PHE A 356 6.01 11.44 0.43
CA PHE A 356 5.40 12.75 0.67
C PHE A 356 3.90 12.72 0.35
N GLN A 357 3.16 13.64 0.98
CA GLN A 357 1.74 13.89 0.75
C GLN A 357 1.47 15.39 0.73
N LEU A 358 0.71 15.84 -0.27
CA LEU A 358 0.27 17.22 -0.44
C LEU A 358 -1.24 17.24 -0.60
N ASP A 359 -1.90 17.74 0.43
CA ASP A 359 -3.35 17.92 0.48
C ASP A 359 -3.66 19.36 0.09
N LEU A 360 -4.27 19.61 -1.07
CA LEU A 360 -4.59 20.97 -1.48
C LEU A 360 -5.89 21.46 -0.85
N ALA A 361 -5.98 22.75 -0.56
CA ALA A 361 -7.24 23.42 -0.29
C ALA A 361 -8.25 23.14 -1.43
N PRO A 362 -9.55 22.92 -1.14
CA PRO A 362 -10.57 22.81 -2.18
C PRO A 362 -10.54 24.06 -3.08
N LEU A 363 -10.36 23.84 -4.39
CA LEU A 363 -10.38 24.92 -5.36
C LEU A 363 -11.83 25.20 -5.76
N ILE A 364 -12.38 26.30 -5.25
CA ILE A 364 -13.74 26.73 -5.54
C ILE A 364 -13.71 27.89 -6.55
N LEU A 365 -14.48 27.75 -7.63
CA LEU A 365 -14.68 28.76 -8.66
C LEU A 365 -16.16 29.10 -8.73
N GLU A 366 -16.53 30.29 -8.26
CA GLU A 366 -17.90 30.79 -8.30
C GLU A 366 -18.04 31.98 -9.27
N PHE A 367 -19.05 31.93 -10.15
CA PHE A 367 -19.38 33.02 -11.06
C PHE A 367 -20.89 33.28 -11.08
N ASP A 368 -21.32 34.44 -10.59
CA ASP A 368 -22.68 34.93 -10.78
C ASP A 368 -22.87 35.51 -12.20
N LEU A 369 -23.86 35.00 -12.92
CA LEU A 369 -24.34 35.58 -14.17
C LEU A 369 -25.15 36.84 -13.85
N VAL A 370 -24.78 37.96 -14.50
CA VAL A 370 -25.41 39.27 -14.31
C VAL A 370 -26.95 39.17 -14.35
N GLU A 371 -27.58 39.60 -13.25
CA GLU A 371 -29.03 39.64 -13.15
C GLU A 371 -29.60 40.75 -14.07
N ILE A 372 -30.31 40.36 -15.13
CA ILE A 372 -30.93 41.29 -16.09
C ILE A 372 -32.40 41.47 -15.72
N ILE A 373 -32.77 42.70 -15.36
CA ILE A 373 -34.16 43.08 -15.11
C ILE A 373 -34.74 43.73 -16.38
N ILE A 374 -35.73 43.09 -16.99
CA ILE A 374 -36.48 43.58 -18.15
C ILE A 374 -37.85 44.08 -17.67
N PRO A 375 -38.08 45.41 -17.61
CA PRO A 375 -39.39 45.94 -17.23
C PRO A 375 -40.42 45.74 -18.35
N ILE A 376 -41.59 45.18 -18.03
CA ILE A 376 -42.66 44.95 -19.01
C ILE A 376 -43.74 46.05 -18.92
N LEU A 377 -44.32 46.26 -17.73
CA LEU A 377 -45.33 47.30 -17.49
C LEU A 377 -45.61 47.53 -15.98
N GLY A 378 -45.49 48.78 -15.50
CA GLY A 378 -45.70 49.08 -14.08
C GLY A 378 -44.58 48.50 -13.21
N PRO A 379 -44.83 48.08 -11.95
CA PRO A 379 -43.80 47.47 -11.12
C PRO A 379 -43.48 46.01 -11.52
N LEU A 380 -44.00 45.53 -12.65
CA LEU A 380 -43.77 44.17 -13.13
C LEU A 380 -42.51 44.10 -13.99
N GLY A 381 -41.59 43.22 -13.60
CA GLY A 381 -40.34 42.94 -14.30
C GLY A 381 -40.15 41.44 -14.53
N VAL A 382 -39.36 41.11 -15.55
CA VAL A 382 -38.75 39.80 -15.72
C VAL A 382 -37.30 39.90 -15.28
N THR A 383 -36.83 38.89 -14.58
CA THR A 383 -35.49 38.79 -14.03
C THR A 383 -34.85 37.54 -14.64
N ILE A 384 -33.65 37.67 -15.19
CA ILE A 384 -32.87 36.52 -15.68
C ILE A 384 -31.52 36.57 -14.99
N GLY A 385 -31.12 35.46 -14.38
CA GLY A 385 -29.83 35.33 -13.72
C GLY A 385 -29.30 33.90 -13.83
N GLY A 386 -28.24 33.64 -13.09
CA GLY A 386 -27.70 32.30 -12.94
C GLY A 386 -26.38 32.31 -12.19
N ARG A 387 -25.86 31.12 -11.89
CA ARG A 387 -24.65 30.89 -11.12
C ARG A 387 -23.93 29.68 -11.71
N VAL A 388 -22.62 29.80 -11.89
CA VAL A 388 -21.72 28.69 -12.19
C VAL A 388 -20.89 28.48 -10.94
N GLU A 389 -20.79 27.24 -10.50
CA GLU A 389 -19.93 26.83 -9.39
C GLU A 389 -19.14 25.62 -9.85
N ALA A 390 -17.83 25.59 -9.58
CA ALA A 390 -17.01 24.42 -9.77
C ALA A 390 -16.11 24.27 -8.55
N GLU A 391 -16.02 23.06 -8.04
CA GLU A 391 -15.19 22.70 -6.90
C GLU A 391 -14.29 21.55 -7.32
N ALA A 392 -13.01 21.61 -6.95
CA ALA A 392 -12.08 20.50 -7.11
C ALA A 392 -11.36 20.25 -5.79
N ASN A 393 -11.37 19.00 -5.33
CA ASN A 393 -10.76 18.56 -4.10
C ASN A 393 -9.70 17.50 -4.44
N LEU A 394 -8.42 17.87 -4.35
CA LEU A 394 -7.32 17.04 -4.84
C LEU A 394 -6.25 16.87 -3.77
N GLY A 395 -5.93 15.61 -3.46
CA GLY A 395 -4.76 15.22 -2.67
C GLY A 395 -3.78 14.43 -3.52
N PHE A 396 -2.48 14.67 -3.37
CA PHE A 396 -1.44 13.98 -4.11
C PHE A 396 -0.44 13.36 -3.15
N GLY A 397 0.11 12.20 -3.49
CA GLY A 397 1.20 11.60 -2.75
C GLY A 397 2.14 10.82 -3.64
N TYR A 398 3.32 10.51 -3.11
CA TYR A 398 4.27 9.60 -3.74
C TYR A 398 4.75 8.57 -2.73
N ASP A 399 4.72 7.28 -3.08
CA ASP A 399 5.18 6.18 -2.23
C ASP A 399 6.24 5.30 -2.90
N THR A 400 6.77 4.34 -2.14
CA THR A 400 7.79 3.41 -2.63
C THR A 400 7.26 2.31 -3.57
N PHE A 401 5.96 2.25 -3.88
CA PHE A 401 5.37 1.21 -4.73
C PHE A 401 5.98 1.23 -6.13
N GLY A 402 6.01 2.41 -6.76
CA GLY A 402 6.59 2.58 -8.10
C GLY A 402 8.09 2.29 -8.14
N ILE A 403 8.83 2.71 -7.11
CA ILE A 403 10.27 2.39 -6.96
C ILE A 403 10.47 0.87 -6.88
N ARG A 404 9.64 0.18 -6.10
CA ARG A 404 9.69 -1.28 -5.95
C ARG A 404 9.40 -1.99 -7.27
N GLN A 405 8.41 -1.53 -8.04
CA GLN A 405 8.11 -2.07 -9.37
C GLN A 405 9.29 -1.86 -10.33
N PHE A 406 9.84 -0.64 -10.37
CA PHE A 406 10.97 -0.31 -11.23
C PHE A 406 12.20 -1.18 -10.95
N ILE A 407 12.49 -1.45 -9.67
CA ILE A 407 13.58 -2.35 -9.25
C ILE A 407 13.25 -3.81 -9.64
N ALA A 408 12.02 -4.26 -9.41
CA ALA A 408 11.61 -5.62 -9.75
C ALA A 408 11.74 -5.90 -11.26
N ASN A 409 11.57 -4.87 -12.08
CA ASN A 409 11.75 -4.90 -13.52
C ASN A 409 13.18 -4.56 -13.98
N ASP A 410 14.20 -4.68 -13.11
CA ASP A 410 15.62 -4.45 -13.41
C ASP A 410 15.87 -3.05 -14.02
N PHE A 411 15.18 -2.04 -13.50
CA PHE A 411 15.27 -0.64 -13.92
C PHE A 411 14.93 -0.40 -15.40
N SER A 412 14.11 -1.27 -16.00
CA SER A 412 13.87 -1.29 -17.45
C SER A 412 12.71 -0.41 -17.91
N ASP A 413 11.69 -0.18 -17.08
CA ASP A 413 10.51 0.61 -17.44
C ASP A 413 10.34 1.86 -16.54
N PRO A 414 10.70 3.06 -17.03
CA PRO A 414 10.51 4.30 -16.28
C PRO A 414 9.05 4.62 -15.94
N ILE A 415 8.06 4.01 -16.60
CA ILE A 415 6.65 4.21 -16.28
C ILE A 415 6.33 3.64 -14.90
N ASP A 416 7.03 2.60 -14.44
CA ASP A 416 6.86 2.03 -13.10
C ASP A 416 7.06 3.08 -12.00
N LEU A 417 7.98 4.04 -12.19
CA LEU A 417 8.21 5.12 -11.23
C LEU A 417 7.00 6.04 -11.10
N LEU A 418 6.16 6.17 -12.14
CA LEU A 418 4.93 6.96 -12.09
C LEU A 418 3.85 6.27 -11.25
N ASN A 419 3.90 4.94 -11.10
CA ASN A 419 2.97 4.21 -10.22
C ASN A 419 3.23 4.48 -8.73
N GLY A 420 4.35 5.14 -8.40
CA GLY A 420 4.58 5.70 -7.08
C GLY A 420 3.75 6.95 -6.81
N LEU A 421 3.36 7.72 -7.84
CA LEU A 421 2.49 8.88 -7.73
C LEU A 421 1.03 8.41 -7.63
N PHE A 422 0.31 8.88 -6.62
CA PHE A 422 -1.09 8.59 -6.43
C PHE A 422 -1.90 9.84 -6.07
N VAL A 423 -3.18 9.79 -6.41
CA VAL A 423 -4.24 10.67 -5.91
C VAL A 423 -5.01 9.87 -4.88
N TYR A 424 -5.25 10.40 -3.67
CA TYR A 424 -6.06 9.70 -2.66
C TYR A 424 -7.44 10.33 -2.55
N ASP A 425 -8.44 9.47 -2.42
CA ASP A 425 -9.83 9.85 -2.17
C ASP A 425 -10.00 10.39 -0.72
N ARG A 426 -10.79 11.46 -0.59
CA ARG A 426 -11.05 12.14 0.69
C ARG A 426 -12.47 11.87 1.17
N THR A 427 -12.61 11.72 2.48
CA THR A 427 -13.92 11.80 3.13
C THR A 427 -14.43 13.25 3.28
N LEU A 428 -15.74 13.42 3.47
CA LEU A 428 -16.46 14.70 3.67
C LEU A 428 -15.88 15.63 4.76
N ASP A 429 -14.99 15.15 5.62
CA ASP A 429 -14.34 15.87 6.72
C ASP A 429 -12.87 16.22 6.44
N GLY A 430 -12.38 16.03 5.21
CA GLY A 430 -11.01 16.41 4.81
C GLY A 430 -9.94 15.56 5.46
N GLN A 431 -10.27 14.34 5.88
CA GLN A 431 -9.31 13.33 6.29
C GLN A 431 -9.04 12.38 5.12
N PRO A 432 -7.86 11.74 5.06
CA PRO A 432 -7.65 10.61 4.16
C PRO A 432 -8.73 9.57 4.41
N SER A 433 -9.28 8.93 3.38
CA SER A 433 -10.08 7.72 3.54
C SER A 433 -9.22 6.68 4.29
N VAL A 434 -9.49 6.43 5.59
CA VAL A 434 -8.66 5.51 6.43
C VAL A 434 -9.36 4.19 6.75
N ALA A 435 -10.49 3.86 6.12
CA ALA A 435 -11.19 2.62 6.42
C ALA A 435 -11.97 2.08 5.21
N PRO A 436 -12.17 0.76 5.09
CA PRO A 436 -13.03 0.12 4.07
C PRO A 436 -14.52 0.49 4.14
N ASN A 437 -14.89 1.53 4.90
CA ASN A 437 -16.23 2.11 5.00
C ASN A 437 -16.19 3.66 4.93
N SER A 438 -15.10 4.27 4.46
CA SER A 438 -15.08 5.70 4.15
C SER A 438 -16.08 6.00 3.04
N ILE A 439 -16.69 7.19 3.12
CA ILE A 439 -17.60 7.67 2.08
C ILE A 439 -16.73 8.38 1.07
N ASP A 440 -16.53 7.72 -0.08
CA ASP A 440 -15.95 8.28 -1.30
C ASP A 440 -16.67 9.57 -1.70
N VAL A 441 -15.91 10.62 -2.02
CA VAL A 441 -16.43 11.94 -2.37
C VAL A 441 -15.86 12.38 -3.72
N PRO A 442 -16.72 12.83 -4.66
CA PRO A 442 -16.27 13.29 -5.97
C PRO A 442 -15.13 14.30 -5.91
N GLU A 443 -13.99 14.01 -6.56
CA GLU A 443 -12.83 14.91 -6.61
C GLU A 443 -13.12 16.21 -7.36
N ALA A 444 -14.14 16.22 -8.22
CA ALA A 444 -14.59 17.46 -8.83
C ALA A 444 -16.11 17.52 -8.96
N THR A 445 -16.69 18.66 -8.59
CA THR A 445 -18.09 18.95 -8.85
C THR A 445 -18.25 20.23 -9.64
N ALA A 446 -19.28 20.30 -10.48
CA ALA A 446 -19.64 21.48 -11.22
C ALA A 446 -21.15 21.65 -11.21
N SER A 447 -21.62 22.84 -10.87
CA SER A 447 -23.03 23.20 -10.94
C SER A 447 -23.26 24.41 -11.84
N LEU A 448 -24.37 24.38 -12.56
CA LEU A 448 -24.86 25.49 -13.36
C LEU A 448 -26.34 25.69 -13.04
N THR A 449 -26.67 26.84 -12.49
CA THR A 449 -28.05 27.26 -12.27
C THR A 449 -28.39 28.42 -13.19
N VAL A 450 -29.50 28.33 -13.91
CA VAL A 450 -30.06 29.43 -14.71
C VAL A 450 -31.45 29.73 -14.20
N THR A 451 -31.68 30.98 -13.79
CA THR A 451 -32.94 31.41 -13.19
C THR A 451 -33.68 32.38 -14.11
N ALA A 452 -35.01 32.25 -14.16
CA ALA A 452 -35.90 33.16 -14.84
C ALA A 452 -37.13 33.44 -13.98
N GLY A 453 -37.21 34.68 -13.48
CA GLY A 453 -38.28 35.16 -12.63
C GLY A 453 -39.21 36.14 -13.32
N ALA A 454 -40.48 36.15 -12.93
CA ALA A 454 -41.42 37.21 -13.26
C ALA A 454 -42.15 37.64 -11.99
N GLY A 455 -42.14 38.93 -11.71
CA GLY A 455 -42.60 39.42 -10.42
C GLY A 455 -42.76 40.93 -10.32
N VAL A 456 -43.09 41.36 -9.10
CA VAL A 456 -43.14 42.76 -8.71
C VAL A 456 -41.76 43.16 -8.21
N ASN A 457 -41.08 44.02 -8.97
CA ASN A 457 -39.76 44.57 -8.63
C ASN A 457 -39.93 46.06 -8.32
N LEU A 458 -39.80 46.41 -7.04
CA LEU A 458 -39.81 47.78 -6.50
C LEU A 458 -38.47 48.05 -5.82
N SER A 459 -38.17 49.33 -5.58
CA SER A 459 -36.87 49.80 -5.07
C SER A 459 -36.43 49.26 -3.71
N ALA A 460 -37.31 48.61 -2.94
CA ALA A 460 -37.02 48.04 -1.62
C ALA A 460 -37.71 46.68 -1.41
N PHE A 461 -38.29 46.13 -2.47
CA PHE A 461 -39.17 44.97 -2.41
C PHE A 461 -39.16 44.23 -3.74
N LYS A 462 -38.81 42.95 -3.72
CA LYS A 462 -38.89 42.05 -4.87
C LYS A 462 -39.71 40.84 -4.44
N LEU A 463 -40.81 40.60 -5.14
CA LEU A 463 -41.62 39.39 -4.99
C LEU A 463 -41.81 38.78 -6.38
N GLN A 464 -41.16 37.65 -6.63
CA GLN A 464 -41.23 36.98 -7.92
C GLN A 464 -41.54 35.49 -7.77
N ILE A 465 -42.18 34.97 -8.80
CA ILE A 465 -42.18 33.54 -9.07
C ILE A 465 -41.03 33.30 -10.03
N GLU A 466 -40.15 32.39 -9.68
CA GLU A 466 -38.94 32.08 -10.40
C GLU A 466 -38.94 30.62 -10.80
N GLY A 467 -38.61 30.33 -12.06
CA GLY A 467 -38.21 28.99 -12.45
C GLY A 467 -36.70 28.93 -12.55
N ALA A 468 -36.07 27.86 -12.07
CA ALA A 468 -34.66 27.61 -12.34
C ALA A 468 -34.45 26.27 -13.04
N PHE A 469 -33.38 26.20 -13.82
CA PHE A 469 -32.78 24.96 -14.26
C PHE A 469 -31.44 24.82 -13.56
N THR A 470 -31.23 23.72 -12.85
CA THR A 470 -29.98 23.43 -12.15
C THR A 470 -29.42 22.13 -12.69
N GLY A 471 -28.24 22.21 -13.31
CA GLY A 471 -27.42 21.07 -13.66
C GLY A 471 -26.32 20.89 -12.63
N ILE A 472 -26.11 19.67 -12.15
CA ILE A 472 -24.99 19.28 -11.30
C ILE A 472 -24.29 18.12 -11.99
N LEU A 473 -22.98 18.20 -12.08
CA LEU A 473 -22.08 17.15 -12.53
C LEU A 473 -21.09 16.90 -11.40
N ALA A 474 -20.85 15.64 -11.08
CA ALA A 474 -19.82 15.20 -10.17
C ALA A 474 -18.94 14.18 -10.89
N LEU A 475 -17.63 14.29 -10.72
CA LEU A 475 -16.61 13.43 -11.28
C LEU A 475 -15.87 12.78 -10.11
N ASP A 476 -15.81 11.45 -10.16
CA ASP A 476 -15.25 10.59 -9.13
C ASP A 476 -14.16 9.72 -9.75
N LEU A 477 -12.99 9.62 -9.13
CA LEU A 477 -11.91 8.74 -9.56
C LEU A 477 -12.15 7.33 -9.02
N GLN A 478 -12.22 6.37 -9.93
CA GLN A 478 -12.49 4.98 -9.56
C GLN A 478 -11.19 4.29 -9.15
N ASP A 479 -11.01 4.06 -7.85
CA ASP A 479 -9.98 3.17 -7.31
C ASP A 479 -10.39 1.70 -7.52
N ALA A 480 -9.93 1.14 -8.63
CA ALA A 480 -10.31 -0.21 -9.07
C ALA A 480 -9.73 -1.31 -8.18
N ASN A 481 -8.70 -1.01 -7.40
CA ASN A 481 -8.00 -1.99 -6.57
C ASN A 481 -8.32 -1.85 -5.07
N GLU A 482 -9.10 -0.83 -4.70
CA GLU A 482 -9.58 -0.50 -3.36
C GLU A 482 -8.44 -0.27 -2.33
N ASP A 483 -7.27 0.22 -2.78
CA ASP A 483 -6.15 0.61 -1.90
C ASP A 483 -6.20 2.08 -1.42
N LEU A 484 -7.28 2.78 -1.76
CA LEU A 484 -7.58 4.19 -1.51
C LEU A 484 -6.57 5.14 -2.19
N ARG A 485 -5.87 4.66 -3.22
CA ARG A 485 -4.83 5.40 -3.94
C ARG A 485 -4.96 5.16 -5.45
N PHE A 486 -5.49 6.16 -6.14
CA PHE A 486 -5.59 6.15 -7.59
C PHE A 486 -4.23 6.46 -8.26
N ARG A 487 -3.68 5.51 -9.02
CA ARG A 487 -2.30 5.49 -9.57
C ARG A 487 -2.25 5.59 -11.09
N ALA A 488 -1.03 5.79 -11.61
CA ALA A 488 -0.76 5.96 -13.04
C ALA A 488 -1.20 4.76 -13.92
N ASP A 489 -1.10 3.53 -13.44
CA ASP A 489 -1.55 2.32 -14.11
C ASP A 489 -3.09 2.19 -14.14
N GLU A 490 -3.78 2.79 -13.19
CA GLU A 490 -5.24 2.81 -13.13
C GLU A 490 -5.87 3.77 -14.16
N PHE A 491 -5.14 4.81 -14.59
CA PHE A 491 -5.56 5.65 -15.74
C PHE A 491 -5.67 4.86 -17.05
N LEU A 492 -5.00 3.71 -17.15
CA LEU A 492 -5.06 2.87 -18.35
C LEU A 492 -6.31 1.97 -18.36
N GLN A 493 -7.03 1.87 -17.24
CA GLN A 493 -8.24 1.08 -17.15
C GLN A 493 -9.43 1.78 -17.84
N PRO A 494 -10.31 1.02 -18.52
CA PRO A 494 -11.58 1.57 -18.99
C PRO A 494 -12.42 1.97 -17.76
N CYS A 495 -13.02 3.16 -17.78
CA CYS A 495 -13.88 3.69 -16.70
C CYS A 495 -13.19 4.23 -15.44
N PHE A 496 -11.99 4.81 -15.56
CA PHE A 496 -11.27 5.42 -14.43
C PHE A 496 -11.90 6.70 -13.83
N ILE A 497 -12.88 7.31 -14.51
CA ILE A 497 -13.69 8.43 -13.97
C ILE A 497 -15.16 8.01 -14.04
N GLU A 498 -15.83 7.99 -12.90
CA GLU A 498 -17.28 7.94 -12.79
C GLU A 498 -17.86 9.36 -12.86
N ALA A 499 -18.79 9.58 -13.79
CA ALA A 499 -19.46 10.87 -13.96
C ALA A 499 -20.94 10.73 -13.59
N THR A 500 -21.31 11.24 -12.41
CA THR A 500 -22.70 11.29 -11.96
C THR A 500 -23.26 12.70 -12.12
N GLY A 501 -24.58 12.83 -12.27
CA GLY A 501 -25.15 14.16 -12.41
C GLY A 501 -26.65 14.21 -12.48
N THR A 502 -27.21 15.39 -12.23
CA THR A 502 -28.64 15.64 -12.34
C THR A 502 -28.91 16.96 -13.05
N LEU A 503 -29.96 16.99 -13.87
CA LEU A 503 -30.53 18.22 -14.38
C LEU A 503 -31.95 18.32 -13.84
N ALA A 504 -32.21 19.31 -13.00
CA ALA A 504 -33.52 19.57 -12.42
C ALA A 504 -34.10 20.89 -12.92
N ALA A 505 -35.42 20.98 -12.94
CA ALA A 505 -36.14 22.23 -13.05
C ALA A 505 -37.01 22.44 -11.81
N ASP A 506 -36.85 23.58 -11.14
CA ASP A 506 -37.67 23.96 -9.99
C ASP A 506 -38.47 25.23 -10.26
N LEU A 507 -39.54 25.40 -9.49
CA LEU A 507 -40.37 26.59 -9.45
C LEU A 507 -40.40 27.07 -8.02
N ALA A 508 -39.91 28.27 -7.76
CA ALA A 508 -39.80 28.86 -6.43
C ALA A 508 -40.52 30.21 -6.33
N VAL A 509 -40.84 30.61 -5.11
CA VAL A 509 -41.23 31.98 -4.77
C VAL A 509 -40.06 32.63 -4.07
N VAL A 510 -39.64 33.78 -4.60
CA VAL A 510 -38.56 34.60 -4.04
C VAL A 510 -39.15 35.90 -3.52
N LEU A 511 -38.84 36.23 -2.27
CA LEU A 511 -39.14 37.49 -1.61
C LEU A 511 -37.85 38.10 -1.09
N GLU A 512 -37.48 39.26 -1.60
CA GLU A 512 -36.39 40.08 -1.06
C GLU A 512 -36.96 41.41 -0.55
N LEU A 513 -36.55 41.79 0.66
CA LEU A 513 -36.91 43.03 1.32
C LEU A 513 -35.62 43.74 1.74
N ASP A 514 -35.33 44.85 1.08
CA ASP A 514 -34.26 45.76 1.47
C ASP A 514 -34.85 46.85 2.39
N LEU A 515 -34.55 46.75 3.69
CA LEU A 515 -34.99 47.71 4.71
C LEU A 515 -33.89 48.72 5.07
N GLY A 516 -32.81 48.80 4.29
CA GLY A 516 -31.69 49.74 4.42
C GLY A 516 -30.68 49.42 5.54
N ILE A 517 -31.11 48.81 6.66
CA ILE A 517 -30.23 48.29 7.72
C ILE A 517 -30.37 46.78 7.94
N PHE A 518 -31.32 46.14 7.24
CA PHE A 518 -31.55 44.70 7.26
C PHE A 518 -32.01 44.28 5.87
N ASP A 519 -31.42 43.20 5.36
CA ASP A 519 -31.89 42.51 4.17
C ASP A 519 -32.56 41.21 4.60
N ILE A 520 -33.79 40.98 4.13
CA ILE A 520 -34.50 39.73 4.34
C ILE A 520 -34.72 39.10 2.97
N SER A 521 -34.07 37.96 2.76
CA SER A 521 -34.22 37.12 1.57
C SER A 521 -34.93 35.82 1.96
N PHE A 522 -35.91 35.42 1.16
CA PHE A 522 -36.63 34.16 1.31
C PHE A 522 -36.86 33.55 -0.06
N ARG A 523 -36.42 32.31 -0.26
CA ARG A 523 -36.69 31.49 -1.45
C ARG A 523 -37.33 30.19 -1.02
N GLU A 524 -38.55 29.92 -1.48
CA GLU A 524 -39.26 28.67 -1.20
C GLU A 524 -39.55 27.92 -2.50
N VAL A 525 -39.07 26.67 -2.60
CA VAL A 525 -39.35 25.81 -3.75
C VAL A 525 -40.78 25.27 -3.65
N LEU A 526 -41.62 25.60 -4.63
CA LEU A 526 -43.00 25.14 -4.73
C LEU A 526 -43.12 23.78 -5.42
N ALA A 527 -42.25 23.51 -6.41
CA ALA A 527 -42.21 22.28 -7.17
C ALA A 527 -40.81 22.07 -7.74
N SER A 528 -40.38 20.81 -7.84
CA SER A 528 -39.13 20.42 -8.49
C SER A 528 -39.35 19.13 -9.30
N VAL A 529 -38.71 19.04 -10.46
CA VAL A 529 -38.72 17.86 -11.33
C VAL A 529 -37.32 17.60 -11.87
N THR A 530 -36.83 16.37 -11.70
CA THR A 530 -35.61 15.90 -12.36
C THR A 530 -35.90 15.62 -13.82
N LEU A 531 -35.19 16.29 -14.72
CA LEU A 531 -35.33 16.18 -16.16
C LEU A 531 -34.40 15.10 -16.75
N LEU A 532 -33.20 15.01 -16.20
CA LEU A 532 -32.17 14.05 -16.59
C LEU A 532 -31.39 13.63 -15.35
N THR A 533 -31.05 12.36 -15.28
CA THR A 533 -30.04 11.82 -14.37
C THR A 533 -28.97 11.16 -15.23
N LEU A 534 -27.71 11.40 -14.86
CA LEU A 534 -26.55 10.64 -15.31
C LEU A 534 -26.21 9.71 -14.14
N ASP A 535 -26.57 8.45 -14.29
CA ASP A 535 -26.16 7.39 -13.36
C ASP A 535 -24.80 6.93 -13.87
N GLY A 536 -23.75 7.29 -13.14
CA GLY A 536 -22.34 7.15 -13.55
C GLY A 536 -21.83 5.72 -13.55
N THR A 537 -22.66 4.73 -13.86
CA THR A 537 -22.34 3.30 -13.65
C THR A 537 -21.06 2.91 -14.39
N CYS A 538 -19.96 2.89 -13.65
CA CYS A 538 -18.72 2.22 -13.95
C CYS A 538 -18.71 0.84 -13.26
N GLU A 539 -19.75 0.03 -13.48
CA GLU A 539 -19.57 -1.40 -13.30
C GLU A 539 -19.05 -1.93 -14.65
N PRO A 540 -17.81 -2.43 -14.76
CA PRO A 540 -17.49 -3.29 -15.88
C PRO A 540 -18.52 -4.41 -15.86
N ASP A 541 -19.24 -4.63 -16.97
CA ASP A 541 -20.22 -5.71 -17.10
C ASP A 541 -19.60 -6.98 -16.50
N ALA A 542 -20.19 -7.51 -15.41
CA ALA A 542 -19.64 -8.67 -14.73
C ALA A 542 -19.28 -9.73 -15.78
N PRO A 543 -18.05 -10.26 -15.76
CA PRO A 543 -17.54 -11.08 -16.86
C PRO A 543 -18.54 -12.20 -17.16
N ILE A 544 -18.94 -12.34 -18.42
CA ILE A 544 -19.90 -13.38 -18.83
C ILE A 544 -19.20 -14.73 -18.73
N LEU A 545 -19.34 -15.40 -17.58
CA LEU A 545 -18.68 -16.68 -17.30
C LEU A 545 -19.30 -17.84 -18.10
N ALA A 546 -20.61 -17.78 -18.36
CA ALA A 546 -21.28 -18.79 -19.17
C ALA A 546 -22.54 -18.26 -19.86
N GLU A 547 -22.91 -18.87 -20.99
CA GLU A 547 -24.14 -18.58 -21.72
C GLU A 547 -25.03 -19.81 -21.84
N LEU A 548 -26.29 -19.69 -21.41
CA LEU A 548 -27.28 -20.76 -21.55
C LEU A 548 -27.98 -20.67 -22.92
N SER A 549 -27.70 -21.63 -23.78
CA SER A 549 -28.34 -21.74 -25.09
C SER A 549 -29.80 -22.20 -24.98
N PRO A 550 -30.69 -21.85 -25.94
CA PRO A 550 -32.10 -22.26 -25.92
C PRO A 550 -32.35 -23.78 -25.93
N ASP A 551 -31.35 -24.60 -26.28
CA ASP A 551 -31.40 -26.06 -26.24
C ASP A 551 -31.01 -26.64 -24.86
N GLY A 552 -30.68 -25.77 -23.89
CA GLY A 552 -30.25 -26.13 -22.54
C GLY A 552 -28.75 -26.43 -22.43
N THR A 553 -27.94 -26.13 -23.45
CA THR A 553 -26.48 -26.21 -23.33
C THR A 553 -25.93 -24.97 -22.63
N LEU A 554 -25.30 -25.13 -21.47
CA LEU A 554 -24.56 -24.08 -20.79
C LEU A 554 -23.12 -24.08 -21.30
N VAL A 555 -22.75 -23.05 -22.06
CA VAL A 555 -21.40 -22.89 -22.62
C VAL A 555 -20.58 -22.03 -21.68
N LEU A 556 -19.54 -22.60 -21.07
CA LEU A 556 -18.57 -21.88 -20.27
C LEU A 556 -17.61 -21.13 -21.19
N ASN A 557 -17.31 -19.87 -20.86
CA ASN A 557 -16.39 -19.02 -21.60
C ASN A 557 -14.94 -19.17 -21.08
N VAL A 558 -14.48 -20.40 -20.86
CA VAL A 558 -13.07 -20.74 -20.64
C VAL A 558 -12.38 -20.64 -22.00
N GLY A 559 -11.29 -19.89 -22.17
CA GLY A 559 -10.64 -19.69 -23.48
C GLY A 559 -11.11 -18.52 -24.35
N ARG A 560 -12.08 -17.72 -23.90
CA ARG A 560 -12.25 -16.35 -24.42
C ARG A 560 -11.65 -15.43 -23.39
N ASP A 561 -10.58 -14.75 -23.76
CA ASP A 561 -10.04 -13.67 -22.94
C ASP A 561 -11.15 -12.61 -22.78
N LEU A 562 -11.75 -12.54 -21.58
CA LEU A 562 -12.95 -11.76 -21.31
C LEU A 562 -12.68 -10.25 -21.36
N LEU A 563 -11.41 -9.84 -21.53
CA LEU A 563 -10.99 -8.44 -21.56
C LEU A 563 -10.03 -8.06 -22.71
N ASP A 564 -9.24 -8.96 -23.32
CA ASP A 564 -8.41 -8.58 -24.48
C ASP A 564 -7.96 -9.76 -25.38
N SER A 565 -8.39 -9.76 -26.64
CA SER A 565 -7.94 -10.75 -27.65
C SER A 565 -6.47 -10.63 -28.09
N SER A 566 -5.67 -9.74 -27.50
CA SER A 566 -4.27 -9.47 -27.87
C SER A 566 -3.23 -10.08 -26.92
N VAL A 567 -3.65 -10.70 -25.82
CA VAL A 567 -2.79 -11.36 -24.82
C VAL A 567 -2.55 -12.83 -25.22
N PRO A 568 -1.32 -13.38 -25.04
CA PRO A 568 -1.06 -14.80 -25.25
C PRO A 568 -1.86 -15.69 -24.29
N ALA A 569 -2.17 -16.92 -24.73
CA ALA A 569 -2.77 -18.02 -23.96
C ALA A 569 -2.63 -17.88 -22.43
N SER A 570 -3.76 -17.62 -21.75
CA SER A 570 -3.83 -17.45 -20.30
C SER A 570 -4.21 -18.77 -19.62
N ASN A 571 -3.78 -18.94 -18.37
CA ASN A 571 -4.17 -20.10 -17.56
C ASN A 571 -5.46 -19.74 -16.80
N GLU A 572 -6.55 -20.46 -17.02
CA GLU A 572 -7.84 -20.19 -16.37
C GLU A 572 -8.24 -21.27 -15.36
N ASP A 573 -8.94 -20.87 -14.29
CA ASP A 573 -9.54 -21.80 -13.32
C ASP A 573 -11.05 -21.57 -13.25
N PHE A 574 -11.84 -22.54 -13.71
CA PHE A 574 -13.29 -22.52 -13.65
C PHE A 574 -13.83 -23.65 -12.76
N ARG A 575 -14.80 -23.30 -11.92
CA ARG A 575 -15.53 -24.25 -11.08
C ARG A 575 -17.02 -24.19 -11.34
N VAL A 576 -17.65 -25.37 -11.40
CA VAL A 576 -19.11 -25.51 -11.43
C VAL A 576 -19.59 -26.25 -10.18
N SER A 577 -20.49 -25.64 -9.39
CA SER A 577 -21.07 -26.23 -8.19
C SER A 577 -22.58 -26.07 -8.13
N LEU A 578 -23.24 -26.84 -7.26
CA LEU A 578 -24.62 -26.56 -6.84
C LEU A 578 -24.57 -25.86 -5.50
N GLU A 579 -25.15 -24.67 -5.42
CA GLU A 579 -25.24 -23.85 -4.21
C GLU A 579 -26.71 -23.71 -3.78
N ASP A 580 -26.94 -23.44 -2.50
CA ASP A 580 -28.28 -23.19 -1.95
C ASP A 580 -28.35 -21.82 -1.25
N PRO A 581 -28.17 -20.70 -2.00
CA PRO A 581 -28.29 -19.37 -1.46
C PRO A 581 -29.77 -19.08 -1.16
N ASN A 582 -30.14 -19.13 0.11
CA ASN A 582 -31.48 -18.79 0.62
C ASN A 582 -32.58 -19.85 0.44
N GLY A 583 -32.23 -21.12 0.26
CA GLY A 583 -33.20 -22.21 0.15
C GLY A 583 -33.67 -22.48 -1.29
N ASP A 584 -33.00 -21.91 -2.29
CA ASP A 584 -33.19 -22.18 -3.71
C ASP A 584 -31.89 -22.73 -4.31
N THR A 585 -31.96 -23.91 -4.95
CA THR A 585 -30.78 -24.58 -5.49
C THR A 585 -30.42 -23.99 -6.84
N VAL A 586 -29.21 -23.42 -6.94
CA VAL A 586 -28.67 -22.83 -8.18
C VAL A 586 -27.45 -23.61 -8.66
N LEU A 587 -27.24 -23.63 -9.97
CA LEU A 587 -25.99 -24.08 -10.58
C LEU A 587 -25.07 -22.86 -10.72
N ARG A 588 -23.99 -22.82 -9.93
CA ARG A 588 -23.02 -21.72 -9.92
C ARG A 588 -21.82 -22.07 -10.80
N VAL A 589 -21.45 -21.15 -11.69
CA VAL A 589 -20.17 -21.14 -12.40
C VAL A 589 -19.31 -20.05 -11.76
N SER A 590 -18.07 -20.33 -11.39
CA SER A 590 -17.13 -19.34 -10.84
C SER A 590 -15.74 -19.49 -11.44
N ASN A 591 -14.96 -18.42 -11.40
CA ASN A 591 -13.55 -18.41 -11.84
C ASN A 591 -12.56 -17.98 -10.74
N GLY A 592 -12.96 -18.12 -9.47
CA GLY A 592 -12.18 -17.65 -8.31
C GLY A 592 -12.35 -16.16 -7.99
N VAL A 593 -12.73 -15.33 -8.98
CA VAL A 593 -12.95 -13.88 -8.81
C VAL A 593 -14.43 -13.52 -8.88
N ALA A 594 -15.16 -14.06 -9.87
CA ALA A 594 -16.58 -13.81 -10.11
C ALA A 594 -17.39 -15.12 -10.12
N TYR A 595 -18.71 -15.00 -10.05
CA TYR A 595 -19.63 -16.12 -10.22
C TYR A 595 -20.91 -15.75 -10.98
N GLN A 596 -21.54 -16.74 -11.63
CA GLN A 596 -22.84 -16.64 -12.28
C GLN A 596 -23.72 -17.83 -11.91
N ASP A 597 -24.98 -17.55 -11.57
CA ASP A 597 -25.96 -18.55 -11.12
C ASP A 597 -26.99 -18.84 -12.21
N PHE A 598 -27.27 -20.12 -12.43
CA PHE A 598 -28.24 -20.62 -13.41
C PHE A 598 -29.26 -21.54 -12.74
N ASP A 599 -30.48 -21.59 -13.28
CA ASP A 599 -31.47 -22.59 -12.87
C ASP A 599 -31.02 -23.99 -13.34
N PRO A 600 -30.68 -24.92 -12.42
CA PRO A 600 -30.19 -26.25 -12.79
C PRO A 600 -31.23 -27.06 -13.58
N ALA A 601 -32.53 -26.75 -13.49
CA ALA A 601 -33.57 -27.43 -14.25
C ALA A 601 -33.57 -27.06 -15.74
N LEU A 602 -32.89 -25.97 -16.13
CA LEU A 602 -32.79 -25.52 -17.52
C LEU A 602 -31.51 -26.02 -18.21
N VAL A 603 -30.55 -26.58 -17.45
CA VAL A 603 -29.24 -27.01 -17.98
C VAL A 603 -29.26 -28.51 -18.28
N ASN A 604 -29.16 -28.85 -19.57
CA ASN A 604 -29.11 -30.23 -20.07
C ASN A 604 -27.68 -30.74 -20.31
N LEU A 605 -26.75 -29.85 -20.57
CA LEU A 605 -25.35 -30.14 -20.90
C LEU A 605 -24.48 -28.95 -20.48
N ILE A 606 -23.32 -29.21 -19.88
CA ILE A 606 -22.31 -28.17 -19.66
C ILE A 606 -21.17 -28.40 -20.66
N PHE A 607 -20.83 -27.36 -21.42
CA PHE A 607 -19.83 -27.41 -22.46
C PHE A 607 -18.74 -26.37 -22.21
N ALA A 608 -17.47 -26.72 -22.44
CA ALA A 608 -16.35 -25.80 -22.32
C ALA A 608 -15.25 -26.16 -23.33
N ASN A 609 -14.49 -25.18 -23.78
CA ASN A 609 -13.32 -25.36 -24.63
C ASN A 609 -12.25 -24.33 -24.26
N ALA A 610 -11.29 -24.71 -23.43
CA ALA A 610 -10.36 -23.79 -22.78
C ALA A 610 -9.30 -23.19 -23.72
N GLY A 611 -9.03 -23.87 -24.85
CA GLY A 611 -8.31 -23.25 -25.96
C GLY A 611 -6.80 -23.40 -25.83
N GLY A 612 -6.11 -22.48 -25.19
CA GLY A 612 -4.67 -22.62 -24.97
C GLY A 612 -4.24 -21.93 -23.69
N GLY A 613 -3.28 -22.51 -22.99
CA GLY A 613 -2.96 -22.20 -21.59
C GLY A 613 -2.97 -23.49 -20.78
N ASP A 614 -2.44 -23.45 -19.55
CA ASP A 614 -2.58 -24.57 -18.61
C ASP A 614 -3.87 -24.36 -17.78
N ASP A 615 -4.99 -24.91 -18.24
CA ASP A 615 -6.32 -24.60 -17.73
C ASP A 615 -6.81 -25.60 -16.69
N ARG A 616 -7.72 -25.15 -15.82
CA ARG A 616 -8.37 -25.97 -14.79
C ARG A 616 -9.89 -25.82 -14.88
N ILE A 617 -10.59 -26.92 -15.15
CA ILE A 617 -12.06 -26.95 -15.12
C ILE A 617 -12.52 -28.06 -14.17
N SER A 618 -13.16 -27.67 -13.06
CA SER A 618 -13.61 -28.60 -12.03
C SER A 618 -15.11 -28.52 -11.80
N VAL A 619 -15.79 -29.66 -11.90
CA VAL A 619 -17.23 -29.79 -11.60
C VAL A 619 -17.40 -30.52 -10.27
N ASP A 620 -18.20 -29.95 -9.37
CA ASP A 620 -18.46 -30.55 -8.07
C ASP A 620 -19.21 -31.89 -8.20
N SER A 621 -18.90 -32.82 -7.31
CA SER A 621 -19.55 -34.12 -7.17
C SER A 621 -21.07 -34.05 -7.04
N ALA A 622 -21.65 -32.94 -6.55
CA ALA A 622 -23.10 -32.77 -6.48
C ALA A 622 -23.76 -32.59 -7.86
N VAL A 623 -23.01 -32.10 -8.85
CA VAL A 623 -23.52 -31.84 -10.21
C VAL A 623 -23.64 -33.15 -10.98
N THR A 624 -24.85 -33.48 -11.43
CA THR A 624 -25.15 -34.72 -12.19
C THR A 624 -25.38 -34.47 -13.68
N THR A 625 -25.34 -33.21 -14.11
CA THR A 625 -25.50 -32.80 -15.50
C THR A 625 -24.38 -33.38 -16.36
N PRO A 626 -24.69 -33.93 -17.55
CA PRO A 626 -23.66 -34.36 -18.50
C PRO A 626 -22.73 -33.20 -18.87
N ILE A 627 -21.45 -33.53 -19.10
CA ILE A 627 -20.43 -32.54 -19.46
C ILE A 627 -19.67 -32.91 -20.74
N THR A 628 -19.20 -31.90 -21.46
CA THR A 628 -18.26 -32.06 -22.58
C THR A 628 -17.23 -30.95 -22.52
N PHE A 629 -16.00 -31.28 -22.13
CA PHE A 629 -14.91 -30.31 -22.00
C PHE A 629 -13.74 -30.67 -22.92
N ALA A 630 -13.15 -29.64 -23.50
CA ALA A 630 -11.85 -29.71 -24.16
C ALA A 630 -10.89 -28.76 -23.41
N GLY A 631 -9.71 -29.26 -23.06
CA GLY A 631 -8.61 -28.48 -22.50
C GLY A 631 -8.05 -27.59 -23.59
N GLY A 632 -7.19 -28.14 -24.45
CA GLY A 632 -6.64 -27.38 -25.56
C GLY A 632 -5.14 -27.58 -25.69
N GLU A 633 -4.41 -26.53 -26.02
CA GLU A 633 -2.95 -26.52 -25.95
C GLU A 633 -2.47 -26.14 -24.54
N GLY A 634 -1.74 -27.02 -23.84
CA GLY A 634 -1.20 -26.75 -22.51
C GLY A 634 -1.38 -27.95 -21.58
N ASP A 635 -0.85 -27.88 -20.35
CA ASP A 635 -0.96 -28.94 -19.36
C ASP A 635 -2.26 -28.75 -18.54
N ASP A 636 -3.38 -29.31 -19.01
CA ASP A 636 -4.73 -29.02 -18.48
C ASP A 636 -5.19 -29.95 -17.34
N VAL A 637 -6.11 -29.48 -16.49
CA VAL A 637 -6.77 -30.28 -15.44
C VAL A 637 -8.28 -30.23 -15.59
N LEU A 638 -8.88 -31.33 -16.06
CA LEU A 638 -10.32 -31.46 -16.26
C LEU A 638 -10.92 -32.50 -15.30
N SER A 639 -11.84 -32.06 -14.44
CA SER A 639 -12.53 -32.93 -13.47
C SER A 639 -14.04 -32.93 -13.65
N ALA A 640 -14.60 -34.11 -13.87
CA ALA A 640 -16.03 -34.34 -13.92
C ALA A 640 -16.70 -34.35 -12.54
N GLY A 641 -17.99 -34.02 -12.52
CA GLY A 641 -18.86 -34.22 -11.37
C GLY A 641 -19.37 -35.65 -11.27
N SER A 642 -20.64 -35.82 -10.91
CA SER A 642 -21.32 -37.12 -10.86
C SER A 642 -22.16 -37.44 -12.10
N GLY A 643 -22.04 -36.68 -13.20
CA GLY A 643 -22.74 -36.94 -14.47
C GLY A 643 -21.83 -37.58 -15.52
N PRO A 644 -22.38 -38.18 -16.60
CA PRO A 644 -21.58 -38.70 -17.71
C PRO A 644 -20.69 -37.60 -18.32
N ALA A 645 -19.41 -37.92 -18.53
CA ALA A 645 -18.42 -36.96 -19.01
C ALA A 645 -17.81 -37.35 -20.35
N THR A 646 -17.59 -36.35 -21.21
CA THR A 646 -16.69 -36.44 -22.35
C THR A 646 -15.57 -35.43 -22.16
N LEU A 647 -14.35 -35.88 -21.89
CA LEU A 647 -13.19 -35.00 -21.67
C LEU A 647 -12.14 -35.23 -22.77
N PHE A 648 -11.63 -34.15 -23.32
CA PHE A 648 -10.48 -34.12 -24.22
C PHE A 648 -9.40 -33.27 -23.58
N GLY A 649 -8.21 -33.81 -23.34
CA GLY A 649 -7.04 -33.05 -22.88
C GLY A 649 -6.54 -32.15 -23.99
N GLY A 650 -5.82 -32.72 -24.97
CA GLY A 650 -5.32 -32.01 -26.13
C GLY A 650 -3.82 -32.24 -26.28
N PRO A 651 -3.06 -31.30 -26.87
CA PRO A 651 -1.60 -31.29 -26.77
C PRO A 651 -1.13 -30.76 -25.40
N GLY A 652 -0.35 -31.55 -24.67
CA GLY A 652 0.16 -31.23 -23.33
C GLY A 652 0.21 -32.44 -22.41
N ASN A 653 0.59 -32.28 -21.14
CA ASN A 653 0.52 -33.33 -20.13
C ASN A 653 -0.74 -33.13 -19.27
N ASP A 654 -1.85 -33.73 -19.70
CA ASP A 654 -3.15 -33.41 -19.12
C ASP A 654 -3.53 -34.31 -17.94
N GLU A 655 -4.34 -33.80 -17.01
CA GLU A 655 -4.97 -34.53 -15.92
C GLU A 655 -6.50 -34.63 -16.13
N LEU A 656 -6.98 -35.80 -16.53
CA LEU A 656 -8.41 -36.05 -16.77
C LEU A 656 -9.00 -36.95 -15.68
N ARG A 657 -10.00 -36.43 -14.95
CA ARG A 657 -10.76 -37.18 -13.94
C ARG A 657 -12.21 -37.37 -14.38
N GLY A 658 -12.57 -38.61 -14.66
CA GLY A 658 -13.93 -39.04 -14.95
C GLY A 658 -14.82 -39.11 -13.70
N SER A 659 -16.08 -39.36 -13.96
CA SER A 659 -17.17 -39.51 -13.01
C SER A 659 -17.38 -40.98 -12.60
N PRO A 660 -18.34 -41.26 -11.71
CA PRO A 660 -18.80 -42.63 -11.46
C PRO A 660 -19.64 -43.28 -12.59
N PHE A 661 -19.87 -42.58 -13.71
CA PHE A 661 -20.71 -43.02 -14.83
C PHE A 661 -19.88 -43.38 -16.07
N ALA A 662 -20.55 -43.89 -17.12
CA ALA A 662 -19.88 -44.27 -18.36
C ALA A 662 -19.37 -43.03 -19.09
N ASP A 663 -18.06 -42.79 -18.99
CA ASP A 663 -17.38 -41.63 -19.54
C ASP A 663 -16.60 -41.94 -20.82
N THR A 664 -16.22 -40.90 -21.54
CA THR A 664 -15.27 -40.97 -22.65
C THR A 664 -14.15 -39.96 -22.42
N LEU A 665 -12.93 -40.44 -22.16
CA LEU A 665 -11.77 -39.62 -21.86
C LEU A 665 -10.68 -39.83 -22.91
N PHE A 666 -10.20 -38.74 -23.51
CA PHE A 666 -9.08 -38.74 -24.45
C PHE A 666 -8.01 -37.79 -23.91
N GLY A 667 -6.83 -38.30 -23.56
CA GLY A 667 -5.68 -37.48 -23.13
C GLY A 667 -5.21 -36.60 -24.28
N GLY A 668 -4.42 -37.17 -25.18
CA GLY A 668 -4.13 -36.52 -26.46
C GLY A 668 -2.67 -36.71 -26.83
N GLU A 669 -1.98 -35.63 -27.19
CA GLU A 669 -0.54 -35.65 -27.42
C GLU A 669 0.21 -35.22 -26.15
N GLY A 670 0.93 -36.14 -25.51
CA GLY A 670 1.81 -35.84 -24.37
C GLY A 670 1.76 -36.94 -23.31
N ASN A 671 2.13 -36.64 -22.07
CA ASN A 671 2.11 -37.61 -20.97
C ASN A 671 0.93 -37.36 -20.03
N ASP A 672 -0.22 -37.95 -20.36
CA ASP A 672 -1.46 -37.69 -19.65
C ASP A 672 -1.68 -38.60 -18.44
N PHE A 673 -2.28 -38.05 -17.38
CA PHE A 673 -2.89 -38.80 -16.29
C PHE A 673 -4.40 -38.91 -16.50
N ILE A 674 -4.92 -40.13 -16.61
CA ILE A 674 -6.35 -40.39 -16.78
C ILE A 674 -6.87 -41.26 -15.65
N ALA A 675 -7.79 -40.72 -14.85
CA ALA A 675 -8.55 -41.44 -13.84
C ALA A 675 -10.00 -41.58 -14.30
N GLY A 676 -10.36 -42.72 -14.89
CA GLY A 676 -11.71 -42.96 -15.44
C GLY A 676 -12.86 -43.12 -14.43
N GLY A 677 -12.62 -42.91 -13.14
CA GLY A 677 -13.65 -43.09 -12.11
C GLY A 677 -14.13 -44.54 -11.95
N ALA A 678 -15.39 -44.71 -11.55
CA ALA A 678 -15.95 -46.02 -11.19
C ALA A 678 -16.80 -46.68 -12.30
N GLY A 679 -17.05 -45.96 -13.40
CA GLY A 679 -18.04 -46.28 -14.43
C GLY A 679 -17.57 -47.15 -15.59
#